data_AF-A0AAD7GNN8-F1
#
_entry.id   AF-A0AAD7GNN8-F1
#
_cell.length_a   1.000
_cell.length_b   1.000
_cell.length_c   1.000
_cell.angle_alpha   90.00
_cell.angle_beta   90.00
_cell.angle_gamma   90.00
#
_symmetry.space_group_name_H-M   'P 1'
#
loop_
_entity.id
_entity.type
_entity.pdbx_description
1 polymer ?
#
loop_
_entity_poly.entity_id
_entity_poly.type
_entity_poly.pdbx_seq_one_letter_code
_entity_poly.pdbx_strand_id
1 'polypeptide(L)'
;MGSSKTRKALKYTYAERVLGSFSLIQREHKKHAIHLASLRVQVQKTANARKDKLGPHWKNWVGKAVHRLEEDGILASSEAAGTVALTPNGKKAISAARRILALPTTDSLSPDQEDLLWKQVTRQNPGQAVKRVRSASDDDENSDDDEPDYVPPKSRKRARTSVTASKNVDPTYKLTKAQLVEELAILKRAREADMLRAASPLTVLDDDESEELLRLKETLKDKDDEVHALRRKLAGRNDEDPSDVLIPPPMRSDRHTVIRTQSGSFIDRLSKQPTPAPTERDPNDYNDDDMFNELDFVSVSVLPSSSAHSLVTPEATPLKNNPKAHFDKVSSLERALQLRATELQNLEHKLSQVESQHAESQLLLSSRDARISTLQTNLSSYESQISEKNGVIALQSSQISVLERAKADLEVSIREKTTEFERLLRERDDAIASLKNEQQIELTRLRQDLSDSEHVVAAHVAEIQTARTHVAFLDTSIANLGVEHDSQMTALLAERTRLEAALAEQSRAAASSDEAKQTLLMRIVELERRIEAHGGVELALKEELSLSAAELSTRSERLVAAEAQNHRLTTQLKDATEKYSAAQDGLADARAAAEALRPQIAALDDALMTRISSNRELQERLSKTQREADTFRLKINLLETSLGAAHANLETKQTEAEQLARELAAREKANEGLTLSMQEREQRLSEAVEAKEGFQTALDEVTLQLQHARLAEGELRAARELLADQLAAANAAKTSLIAELAATSAVVEATAAKLQESESTEARLKTEATGRDCEIQQLRVQLGESMERVHKMEQALAAAEAKYGSDIAERASVRIALEGMLASVRGDVERLTAELISAQENHNDVERCLRNEVRAITDTLDAAKLRGNLIEAARVDAVARAQDVEEELLELQASKDADAATIQGLKDVFSQLKATQMQSLAQLDNKLESTHSSPVPRRRASKVPAGSA
;
A
#
# COMPACT_ATOMS: atom_id res chain seq x y z
N MET A 1 -60.88 -51.81 4.35
CA MET A 1 -60.00 -51.41 3.22
C MET A 1 -59.51 -50.00 3.49
N GLY A 2 -58.19 -49.79 3.64
CA GLY A 2 -57.62 -48.47 3.94
C GLY A 2 -57.24 -47.71 2.67
N SER A 3 -57.62 -46.44 2.56
CA SER A 3 -57.21 -45.59 1.44
C SER A 3 -55.75 -45.15 1.61
N SER A 4 -54.84 -45.82 0.91
CA SER A 4 -53.42 -45.48 0.85
C SER A 4 -53.23 -44.17 0.10
N LYS A 5 -53.18 -43.06 0.85
CA LYS A 5 -52.93 -41.70 0.35
C LYS A 5 -51.62 -41.67 -0.46
N THR A 6 -51.72 -41.76 -1.78
CA THR A 6 -50.56 -41.69 -2.67
C THR A 6 -49.82 -40.38 -2.45
N ARG A 7 -48.52 -40.45 -2.09
CA ARG A 7 -47.68 -39.25 -1.88
C ARG A 7 -47.77 -38.37 -3.13
N LYS A 8 -48.09 -37.08 -2.95
CA LYS A 8 -48.23 -36.12 -4.06
C LYS A 8 -46.88 -36.04 -4.79
N ALA A 9 -46.85 -36.43 -6.06
CA ALA A 9 -45.63 -36.42 -6.86
C ALA A 9 -45.01 -35.01 -6.88
N LEU A 10 -43.69 -34.93 -6.67
CA LEU A 10 -42.94 -33.69 -6.71
C LEU A 10 -43.02 -33.09 -8.13
N LYS A 11 -43.25 -31.77 -8.21
CA LYS A 11 -43.39 -31.05 -9.48
C LYS A 11 -42.05 -30.48 -9.91
N TYR A 12 -41.34 -31.18 -10.80
CA TYR A 12 -40.07 -30.71 -11.34
C TYR A 12 -40.25 -29.56 -12.34
N THR A 13 -39.47 -28.50 -12.17
CA THR A 13 -39.29 -27.41 -13.14
C THR A 13 -38.58 -27.91 -14.41
N TYR A 14 -38.64 -27.13 -15.49
CA TYR A 14 -37.93 -27.50 -16.71
C TYR A 14 -36.40 -27.39 -16.59
N ALA A 15 -35.88 -26.57 -15.68
CA ALA A 15 -34.44 -26.49 -15.40
C ALA A 15 -33.93 -27.74 -14.66
N GLU A 16 -34.64 -28.20 -13.61
CA GLU A 16 -34.33 -29.45 -12.90
C GLU A 16 -34.38 -30.65 -13.85
N ARG A 17 -35.44 -30.75 -14.69
CA ARG A 17 -35.56 -31.81 -15.71
C ARG A 17 -34.41 -31.79 -16.72
N VAL A 18 -33.96 -30.60 -17.13
CA VAL A 18 -32.83 -30.42 -18.06
C VAL A 18 -31.53 -30.87 -17.41
N LEU A 19 -31.20 -30.41 -16.19
CA LEU A 19 -29.94 -30.77 -15.52
C LEU A 19 -29.86 -32.28 -15.22
N GLY A 20 -30.94 -32.88 -14.71
CA GLY A 20 -31.00 -34.33 -14.50
C GLY A 20 -30.84 -35.12 -15.80
N SER A 21 -31.52 -34.72 -16.87
CA SER A 21 -31.40 -35.38 -18.17
C SER A 21 -30.02 -35.17 -18.82
N PHE A 22 -29.39 -34.02 -18.60
CA PHE A 22 -28.01 -33.72 -19.03
C PHE A 22 -27.01 -34.63 -18.32
N SER A 23 -27.08 -34.70 -16.98
CA SER A 23 -26.21 -35.55 -16.16
C SER A 23 -26.35 -37.03 -16.52
N LEU A 24 -27.57 -37.47 -16.80
CA LEU A 24 -27.87 -38.85 -17.22
C LEU A 24 -27.23 -39.16 -18.59
N ILE A 25 -27.39 -38.30 -19.61
CA ILE A 25 -26.73 -38.45 -20.92
C ILE A 25 -25.20 -38.44 -20.78
N GLN A 26 -24.66 -37.55 -19.93
CA GLN A 26 -23.21 -37.47 -19.69
C GLN A 26 -22.67 -38.77 -19.07
N ARG A 27 -23.44 -39.41 -18.18
CA ARG A 27 -23.12 -40.72 -17.58
C ARG A 27 -23.26 -41.87 -18.58
N GLU A 28 -24.35 -41.93 -19.35
CA GLU A 28 -24.62 -42.95 -20.38
C GLU A 28 -23.58 -42.93 -21.52
N HIS A 29 -23.15 -41.73 -21.96
CA HIS A 29 -22.35 -41.58 -23.18
C HIS A 29 -20.92 -41.06 -22.98
N LYS A 30 -20.52 -40.68 -21.76
CA LYS A 30 -19.20 -40.09 -21.44
C LYS A 30 -18.83 -38.83 -22.27
N LYS A 31 -19.83 -38.08 -22.75
CA LYS A 31 -19.65 -36.85 -23.57
C LYS A 31 -19.88 -35.59 -22.75
N HIS A 32 -18.98 -34.61 -22.87
CA HIS A 32 -19.07 -33.33 -22.16
C HIS A 32 -19.99 -32.29 -22.84
N ALA A 33 -20.23 -32.44 -24.15
CA ALA A 33 -21.18 -31.64 -24.92
C ALA A 33 -22.32 -32.52 -25.44
N ILE A 34 -23.55 -32.02 -25.35
CA ILE A 34 -24.79 -32.76 -25.62
C ILE A 34 -25.65 -31.95 -26.59
N HIS A 35 -26.10 -32.57 -27.68
CA HIS A 35 -26.98 -31.90 -28.65
C HIS A 35 -28.39 -31.66 -28.08
N LEU A 36 -28.94 -30.47 -28.30
CA LEU A 36 -30.22 -30.02 -27.75
C LEU A 36 -31.41 -30.92 -28.15
N ALA A 37 -31.35 -31.57 -29.32
CA ALA A 37 -32.36 -32.55 -29.70
C ALA A 37 -32.31 -33.81 -28.81
N SER A 38 -31.12 -34.33 -28.52
CA SER A 38 -30.91 -35.49 -27.64
C SER A 38 -31.33 -35.16 -26.20
N LEU A 39 -31.00 -33.95 -25.73
CA LEU A 39 -31.42 -33.45 -24.42
C LEU A 39 -32.95 -33.36 -24.31
N ARG A 40 -33.64 -32.86 -25.36
CA ARG A 40 -35.11 -32.88 -25.44
C ARG A 40 -35.68 -34.31 -25.41
N VAL A 41 -35.11 -35.24 -26.17
CA VAL A 41 -35.55 -36.65 -26.17
C VAL A 41 -35.39 -37.28 -24.79
N GLN A 42 -34.28 -37.03 -24.08
CA GLN A 42 -34.08 -37.58 -22.74
C GLN A 42 -35.00 -36.94 -21.71
N VAL A 43 -35.30 -35.63 -21.77
CA VAL A 43 -36.34 -34.99 -20.93
C VAL A 43 -37.71 -35.65 -21.14
N GLN A 44 -38.02 -36.09 -22.36
CA GLN A 44 -39.23 -36.86 -22.64
C GLN A 44 -39.16 -38.29 -22.05
N LYS A 45 -38.02 -38.98 -22.18
CA LYS A 45 -37.77 -40.32 -21.62
C LYS A 45 -37.89 -40.32 -20.09
N THR A 46 -37.25 -39.37 -19.40
CA THR A 46 -37.24 -39.27 -17.93
C THR A 46 -38.61 -38.85 -17.38
N ALA A 47 -39.31 -37.91 -18.02
CA ALA A 47 -40.67 -37.54 -17.64
C ALA A 47 -41.65 -38.72 -17.81
N ASN A 48 -41.59 -39.43 -18.93
CA ASN A 48 -42.41 -40.63 -19.15
C ASN A 48 -42.13 -41.71 -18.09
N ALA A 49 -40.86 -42.00 -17.79
CA ALA A 49 -40.48 -42.97 -16.76
C ALA A 49 -40.99 -42.59 -15.36
N ARG A 50 -40.94 -41.30 -15.00
CA ARG A 50 -41.49 -40.74 -13.75
C ARG A 50 -43.01 -40.52 -13.77
N LYS A 51 -43.69 -40.85 -14.87
CA LYS A 51 -45.13 -40.60 -15.12
C LYS A 51 -45.53 -39.12 -14.99
N ASP A 52 -44.57 -38.21 -15.22
CA ASP A 52 -44.71 -36.76 -15.14
C ASP A 52 -45.24 -36.20 -16.47
N LYS A 53 -46.29 -35.37 -16.40
CA LYS A 53 -46.98 -34.83 -17.58
C LYS A 53 -46.28 -33.59 -18.12
N LEU A 54 -45.47 -33.78 -19.16
CA LEU A 54 -45.00 -32.69 -20.04
C LEU A 54 -46.20 -32.02 -20.73
N GLY A 55 -46.23 -30.68 -20.75
CA GLY A 55 -47.29 -29.92 -21.43
C GLY A 55 -47.06 -29.76 -22.93
N PRO A 56 -48.04 -29.27 -23.71
CA PRO A 56 -47.99 -29.30 -25.18
C PRO A 56 -46.80 -28.54 -25.80
N HIS A 57 -46.27 -27.53 -25.11
CA HIS A 57 -45.11 -26.74 -25.58
C HIS A 57 -43.78 -27.12 -24.90
N TRP A 58 -43.68 -28.32 -24.32
CA TRP A 58 -42.51 -28.74 -23.55
C TRP A 58 -41.17 -28.61 -24.30
N LYS A 59 -41.13 -28.84 -25.62
CA LYS A 59 -39.90 -28.67 -26.43
C LYS A 59 -39.38 -27.23 -26.42
N ASN A 60 -40.28 -26.26 -26.32
CA ASN A 60 -39.97 -24.83 -26.24
C ASN A 60 -39.60 -24.45 -24.81
N TRP A 61 -40.26 -25.02 -23.80
CA TRP A 61 -39.90 -24.82 -22.39
C TRP A 61 -38.55 -25.44 -22.01
N VAL A 62 -38.18 -26.59 -22.59
CA VAL A 62 -36.82 -27.14 -22.51
C VAL A 62 -35.82 -26.20 -23.17
N GLY A 63 -36.15 -25.63 -24.33
CA GLY A 63 -35.29 -24.61 -24.98
C GLY A 63 -35.07 -23.38 -24.10
N LYS A 64 -36.14 -22.82 -23.51
CA LYS A 64 -36.05 -21.70 -22.58
C LYS A 64 -35.33 -22.05 -21.28
N ALA A 65 -35.46 -23.28 -20.78
CA ALA A 65 -34.76 -23.73 -19.58
C ALA A 65 -33.26 -23.94 -19.83
N VAL A 66 -32.88 -24.45 -21.01
CA VAL A 66 -31.48 -24.47 -21.45
C VAL A 66 -30.94 -23.04 -21.54
N HIS A 67 -31.63 -22.15 -22.24
CA HIS A 67 -31.15 -20.77 -22.40
C HIS A 67 -31.04 -20.01 -21.07
N ARG A 68 -32.01 -20.20 -20.17
CA ARG A 68 -31.88 -19.68 -18.80
C ARG A 68 -30.67 -20.27 -18.06
N LEU A 69 -30.38 -21.57 -18.24
CA LEU A 69 -29.17 -22.17 -17.64
C LEU A 69 -27.87 -21.68 -18.29
N GLU A 70 -27.92 -21.10 -19.51
CA GLU A 70 -26.83 -20.36 -20.14
C GLU A 70 -26.71 -18.93 -19.58
N GLU A 71 -27.83 -18.22 -19.39
CA GLU A 71 -27.90 -16.91 -18.70
C GLU A 71 -27.39 -17.00 -17.25
N ASP A 72 -27.81 -18.05 -16.53
CA ASP A 72 -27.35 -18.43 -15.19
C ASP A 72 -25.86 -18.91 -15.23
N GLY A 73 -25.25 -19.07 -16.39
CA GLY A 73 -23.85 -19.47 -16.55
C GLY A 73 -23.52 -20.91 -16.10
N ILE A 74 -24.52 -21.77 -15.93
CA ILE A 74 -24.38 -23.18 -15.54
C ILE A 74 -24.05 -24.04 -16.77
N LEU A 75 -24.75 -23.78 -17.87
CA LEU A 75 -24.52 -24.36 -19.19
C LEU A 75 -23.90 -23.30 -20.13
N ALA A 76 -23.35 -23.75 -21.24
CA ALA A 76 -23.00 -22.90 -22.38
C ALA A 76 -23.18 -23.67 -23.68
N SER A 77 -23.62 -22.99 -24.73
CA SER A 77 -23.52 -23.49 -26.10
C SER A 77 -22.06 -23.76 -26.45
N SER A 78 -21.79 -24.96 -26.97
CA SER A 78 -20.47 -25.41 -27.40
C SER A 78 -20.30 -25.22 -28.91
N GLU A 79 -19.06 -25.25 -29.40
CA GLU A 79 -18.65 -24.84 -30.76
C GLU A 79 -19.46 -25.51 -31.87
N ALA A 80 -19.87 -26.78 -31.68
CA ALA A 80 -20.82 -27.43 -32.57
C ALA A 80 -22.24 -26.87 -32.33
N ALA A 81 -22.73 -26.06 -33.26
CA ALA A 81 -24.02 -25.38 -33.19
C ALA A 81 -25.17 -26.30 -32.73
N GLY A 82 -25.89 -25.88 -31.68
CA GLY A 82 -26.96 -26.67 -31.06
C GLY A 82 -26.50 -27.72 -30.04
N THR A 83 -25.20 -27.82 -29.74
CA THR A 83 -24.70 -28.59 -28.59
C THR A 83 -24.45 -27.70 -27.38
N VAL A 84 -24.60 -28.27 -26.19
CA VAL A 84 -24.54 -27.57 -24.90
C VAL A 84 -23.62 -28.35 -23.96
N ALA A 85 -22.80 -27.65 -23.17
CA ALA A 85 -21.84 -28.22 -22.22
C ALA A 85 -22.00 -27.59 -20.82
N LEU A 86 -21.53 -28.28 -19.77
CA LEU A 86 -21.40 -27.71 -18.42
C LEU A 86 -20.18 -26.78 -18.33
N THR A 87 -20.41 -25.53 -17.94
CA THR A 87 -19.32 -24.55 -17.73
C THR A 87 -18.49 -24.91 -16.49
N PRO A 88 -17.30 -24.31 -16.30
CA PRO A 88 -16.58 -24.38 -15.03
C PRO A 88 -17.42 -23.89 -13.84
N ASN A 89 -18.31 -22.90 -14.04
CA ASN A 89 -19.19 -22.40 -12.99
C ASN A 89 -20.34 -23.37 -12.68
N GLY A 90 -20.95 -23.99 -13.69
CA GLY A 90 -21.94 -25.07 -13.50
C GLY A 90 -21.35 -26.27 -12.76
N LYS A 91 -20.12 -26.67 -13.08
CA LYS A 91 -19.37 -27.69 -12.33
C LYS A 91 -19.17 -27.26 -10.86
N LYS A 92 -18.74 -26.02 -10.59
CA LYS A 92 -18.61 -25.47 -9.23
C LYS A 92 -19.94 -25.47 -8.47
N ALA A 93 -21.04 -25.06 -9.11
CA ALA A 93 -22.39 -25.06 -8.51
C ALA A 93 -22.86 -26.46 -8.13
N ILE A 94 -22.63 -27.47 -8.99
CA ILE A 94 -22.93 -28.88 -8.70
C ILE A 94 -22.07 -29.38 -7.51
N SER A 95 -20.77 -29.06 -7.48
CA SER A 95 -19.88 -29.43 -6.36
C SER A 95 -20.15 -28.66 -5.07
N ALA A 96 -20.76 -27.46 -5.13
CA ALA A 96 -21.25 -26.73 -3.96
C ALA A 96 -22.54 -27.37 -3.42
N ALA A 97 -23.50 -27.65 -4.30
CA ALA A 97 -24.76 -28.30 -3.95
C ALA A 97 -24.55 -29.73 -3.41
N ARG A 98 -23.62 -30.52 -3.95
CA ARG A 98 -23.24 -31.83 -3.38
C ARG A 98 -22.71 -31.69 -1.95
N ARG A 99 -21.80 -30.76 -1.69
CA ARG A 99 -21.25 -30.51 -0.34
C ARG A 99 -22.33 -30.11 0.66
N ILE A 100 -23.23 -29.19 0.26
CA ILE A 100 -24.30 -28.66 1.12
C ILE A 100 -25.41 -29.69 1.39
N LEU A 101 -25.54 -30.73 0.56
CA LEU A 101 -26.43 -31.87 0.77
C LEU A 101 -25.70 -33.10 1.34
N ALA A 102 -24.43 -32.96 1.76
CA ALA A 102 -23.54 -34.05 2.20
C ALA A 102 -23.49 -35.28 1.26
N LEU A 103 -23.72 -35.07 -0.05
CA LEU A 103 -23.81 -36.15 -1.03
C LEU A 103 -22.41 -36.62 -1.45
N PRO A 104 -22.18 -37.95 -1.56
CA PRO A 104 -20.89 -38.48 -1.97
C PRO A 104 -20.51 -38.04 -3.39
N THR A 105 -19.20 -37.98 -3.65
CA THR A 105 -18.63 -37.66 -4.97
C THR A 105 -18.76 -38.78 -5.98
N THR A 106 -19.18 -39.98 -5.58
CA THR A 106 -19.36 -41.15 -6.45
C THR A 106 -20.45 -40.93 -7.52
N ASP A 107 -20.40 -41.75 -8.58
CA ASP A 107 -21.27 -41.60 -9.77
C ASP A 107 -22.69 -42.16 -9.60
N SER A 108 -22.97 -42.86 -8.50
CA SER A 108 -24.23 -43.54 -8.21
C SER A 108 -25.01 -42.86 -7.07
N LEU A 109 -25.59 -41.69 -7.33
CA LEU A 109 -26.55 -41.06 -6.44
C LEU A 109 -27.92 -41.74 -6.57
N SER A 110 -28.68 -41.81 -5.47
CA SER A 110 -30.09 -42.23 -5.51
C SER A 110 -30.94 -41.23 -6.32
N PRO A 111 -32.00 -41.64 -7.05
CA PRO A 111 -32.86 -40.73 -7.79
C PRO A 111 -33.41 -39.56 -6.96
N ASP A 112 -33.75 -39.81 -5.68
CA ASP A 112 -34.23 -38.77 -4.76
C ASP A 112 -33.11 -37.78 -4.35
N GLN A 113 -31.86 -38.25 -4.29
CA GLN A 113 -30.68 -37.42 -4.02
C GLN A 113 -30.28 -36.57 -5.24
N GLU A 114 -30.37 -37.13 -6.45
CA GLU A 114 -30.22 -36.35 -7.69
C GLU A 114 -31.27 -35.23 -7.76
N ASP A 115 -32.52 -35.52 -7.38
CA ASP A 115 -33.59 -34.53 -7.40
C ASP A 115 -33.38 -33.39 -6.39
N LEU A 116 -32.89 -33.69 -5.20
CA LEU A 116 -32.46 -32.66 -4.23
C LEU A 116 -31.28 -31.85 -4.78
N LEU A 117 -30.31 -32.49 -5.43
CA LEU A 117 -29.15 -31.83 -6.04
C LEU A 117 -29.56 -30.83 -7.12
N TRP A 118 -30.40 -31.22 -8.08
CA TRP A 118 -30.82 -30.30 -9.16
C TRP A 118 -31.70 -29.16 -8.68
N LYS A 119 -32.54 -29.41 -7.66
CA LYS A 119 -33.33 -28.41 -6.96
C LYS A 119 -32.45 -27.40 -6.19
N GLN A 120 -31.30 -27.85 -5.67
CA GLN A 120 -30.35 -26.97 -4.99
C GLN A 120 -29.52 -26.15 -5.99
N VAL A 121 -28.99 -26.77 -7.05
CA VAL A 121 -28.24 -26.08 -8.12
C VAL A 121 -29.08 -24.98 -8.78
N THR A 122 -30.39 -25.22 -9.00
CA THR A 122 -31.31 -24.22 -9.59
C THR A 122 -31.78 -23.14 -8.60
N ARG A 123 -31.48 -23.29 -7.30
CA ARG A 123 -31.75 -22.29 -6.24
C ARG A 123 -30.54 -21.44 -5.89
N GLN A 124 -29.33 -22.00 -5.98
CA GLN A 124 -28.10 -21.38 -5.47
C GLN A 124 -27.47 -20.33 -6.39
N ASN A 125 -28.16 -19.91 -7.46
CA ASN A 125 -27.61 -18.95 -8.41
C ASN A 125 -28.32 -17.58 -8.28
N PRO A 126 -27.72 -16.60 -7.56
CA PRO A 126 -28.36 -15.32 -7.26
C PRO A 126 -28.41 -14.33 -8.44
N GLY A 127 -28.15 -14.79 -9.68
CA GLY A 127 -28.28 -13.99 -10.91
C GLY A 127 -29.67 -13.41 -11.15
N GLN A 128 -30.72 -13.93 -10.48
CA GLN A 128 -32.04 -13.30 -10.45
C GLN A 128 -32.07 -12.01 -9.60
N ALA A 129 -31.47 -10.96 -10.16
CA ALA A 129 -31.88 -9.56 -10.03
C ALA A 129 -32.40 -9.14 -8.64
N VAL A 130 -31.47 -8.93 -7.71
CA VAL A 130 -31.69 -8.00 -6.60
C VAL A 130 -32.09 -6.66 -7.21
N LYS A 131 -33.38 -6.31 -7.14
CA LYS A 131 -33.86 -4.99 -7.55
C LYS A 131 -33.16 -3.97 -6.67
N ARG A 132 -32.23 -3.20 -7.24
CA ARG A 132 -31.60 -2.05 -6.56
C ARG A 132 -32.71 -1.14 -6.02
N VAL A 133 -32.94 -1.21 -4.71
CA VAL A 133 -33.62 -0.14 -3.98
C VAL A 133 -32.74 1.09 -4.17
N ARG A 134 -33.33 2.18 -4.65
CA ARG A 134 -32.61 3.45 -4.78
C ARG A 134 -32.30 3.94 -3.37
N SER A 135 -31.04 3.83 -2.95
CA SER A 135 -30.54 4.73 -1.91
C SER A 135 -30.62 6.14 -2.47
N ALA A 136 -31.15 7.08 -1.69
CA ALA A 136 -30.78 8.46 -1.90
C ALA A 136 -29.30 8.61 -1.50
N SER A 137 -28.59 9.44 -2.24
CA SER A 137 -27.33 10.06 -1.82
C SER A 137 -27.66 11.54 -1.70
N ASP A 138 -27.64 12.06 -0.47
CA ASP A 138 -27.59 13.50 -0.25
C ASP A 138 -26.17 13.94 -0.63
N ASP A 139 -26.04 14.59 -1.78
CA ASP A 139 -24.87 15.33 -2.26
C ASP A 139 -25.45 16.56 -2.97
N ASP A 140 -25.72 17.61 -2.19
CA ASP A 140 -26.39 18.84 -2.63
C ASP A 140 -25.60 20.05 -2.12
N GLU A 141 -24.44 20.29 -2.76
CA GLU A 141 -23.75 21.57 -2.71
C GLU A 141 -23.96 22.32 -4.05
N ASN A 142 -24.21 23.63 -3.92
CA ASN A 142 -24.00 24.65 -4.95
C ASN A 142 -25.01 24.73 -6.12
N SER A 143 -26.12 25.48 -5.92
CA SER A 143 -26.42 26.68 -6.73
C SER A 143 -27.63 27.46 -6.17
N ASP A 144 -27.40 28.59 -5.51
CA ASP A 144 -28.45 29.61 -5.32
C ASP A 144 -28.59 30.43 -6.62
N ASP A 145 -29.77 30.40 -7.26
CA ASP A 145 -30.25 31.45 -8.19
C ASP A 145 -31.77 31.32 -8.39
N ASP A 146 -32.47 32.45 -8.54
CA ASP A 146 -33.93 32.58 -8.29
C ASP A 146 -34.85 32.53 -9.55
N GLU A 147 -36.12 32.14 -9.31
CA GLU A 147 -37.33 32.43 -10.12
C GLU A 147 -37.47 31.83 -11.58
N PRO A 148 -38.67 31.83 -12.22
CA PRO A 148 -39.86 31.10 -11.76
C PRO A 148 -40.65 30.38 -12.91
N ASP A 149 -41.87 29.92 -12.58
CA ASP A 149 -43.02 29.63 -13.49
C ASP A 149 -42.91 28.60 -14.64
N TYR A 150 -43.48 27.39 -14.43
CA TYR A 150 -44.59 26.94 -15.28
C TYR A 150 -45.51 25.84 -14.69
N VAL A 151 -46.82 26.00 -14.92
CA VAL A 151 -47.97 25.15 -14.52
C VAL A 151 -49.06 25.40 -15.60
N PRO A 152 -49.96 24.48 -16.08
CA PRO A 152 -50.44 23.17 -15.59
C PRO A 152 -50.36 22.10 -16.76
N PRO A 153 -51.31 21.16 -17.08
CA PRO A 153 -52.51 20.66 -16.38
C PRO A 153 -52.78 19.13 -16.34
N LYS A 154 -53.74 18.81 -15.47
CA LYS A 154 -54.32 17.49 -15.18
C LYS A 154 -55.25 16.97 -16.31
N SER A 155 -55.18 15.68 -16.63
CA SER A 155 -56.30 14.92 -17.24
C SER A 155 -56.48 13.57 -16.53
N ARG A 156 -57.48 13.41 -15.67
CA ARG A 156 -58.86 12.93 -15.98
C ARG A 156 -58.97 11.44 -16.34
N LYS A 157 -59.05 10.62 -15.28
CA LYS A 157 -59.97 9.50 -15.05
C LYS A 157 -60.65 8.85 -16.28
N ARG A 158 -60.45 7.54 -16.46
CA ARG A 158 -61.52 6.60 -16.82
C ARG A 158 -61.51 5.40 -15.89
N ALA A 159 -62.69 4.86 -15.62
CA ALA A 159 -62.88 3.72 -14.72
C ALA A 159 -63.81 2.67 -15.37
N ARG A 160 -63.48 1.40 -15.14
CA ARG A 160 -64.34 0.20 -15.27
C ARG A 160 -63.86 -0.73 -14.15
N THR A 161 -64.67 -1.10 -13.16
CA THR A 161 -65.72 -2.15 -13.20
C THR A 161 -65.20 -3.47 -13.79
N SER A 162 -65.28 -4.62 -13.12
CA SER A 162 -65.69 -4.98 -11.75
C SER A 162 -65.42 -6.49 -11.56
N VAL A 163 -65.45 -7.02 -10.33
CA VAL A 163 -65.89 -8.40 -9.92
C VAL A 163 -65.31 -8.78 -8.54
N THR A 164 -66.13 -9.50 -7.76
CA THR A 164 -65.98 -10.13 -6.43
C THR A 164 -64.57 -10.37 -5.87
N ALA A 165 -64.19 -10.16 -4.59
CA ALA A 165 -64.86 -10.14 -3.27
C ALA A 165 -64.54 -11.37 -2.36
N SER A 166 -63.58 -11.16 -1.44
CA SER A 166 -63.46 -11.85 -0.13
C SER A 166 -62.62 -10.92 0.77
N LYS A 167 -63.22 -10.10 1.64
CA LYS A 167 -63.59 -10.49 3.02
C LYS A 167 -62.53 -11.38 3.69
N ASN A 168 -61.54 -10.74 4.31
CA ASN A 168 -61.30 -10.84 5.76
C ASN A 168 -60.72 -9.49 6.21
N VAL A 169 -61.32 -8.89 7.23
CA VAL A 169 -60.89 -7.62 7.83
C VAL A 169 -61.04 -7.80 9.34
N ASP A 170 -59.91 -7.91 10.03
CA ASP A 170 -59.84 -7.82 11.48
C ASP A 170 -59.36 -6.43 11.92
N PRO A 171 -59.66 -5.97 13.15
CA PRO A 171 -59.85 -4.54 13.39
C PRO A 171 -58.81 -3.94 14.35
N THR A 172 -57.80 -3.24 13.82
CA THR A 172 -56.79 -2.50 14.60
C THR A 172 -56.86 -0.98 14.39
N TYR A 173 -58.05 -0.41 14.65
CA TYR A 173 -58.20 1.06 14.78
C TYR A 173 -58.09 1.47 16.25
N LYS A 174 -57.39 2.59 16.51
CA LYS A 174 -57.23 3.28 17.82
C LYS A 174 -56.25 2.65 18.83
N LEU A 175 -54.99 2.48 18.43
CA LEU A 175 -53.89 2.65 19.39
C LEU A 175 -53.69 4.14 19.69
N THR A 176 -53.45 4.49 20.95
CA THR A 176 -53.22 5.88 21.38
C THR A 176 -51.80 6.34 21.01
N LYS A 177 -51.55 7.66 21.02
CA LYS A 177 -50.23 8.22 20.67
C LYS A 177 -49.09 7.67 21.56
N ALA A 178 -49.38 7.36 22.82
CA ALA A 178 -48.42 6.70 23.72
C ALA A 178 -48.10 5.28 23.24
N GLN A 179 -49.12 4.47 22.94
CA GLN A 179 -48.95 3.11 22.44
C GLN A 179 -48.26 3.07 21.06
N LEU A 180 -48.48 4.06 20.19
CA LEU A 180 -47.74 4.19 18.93
C LEU A 180 -46.27 4.58 19.13
N VAL A 181 -45.95 5.37 20.17
CA VAL A 181 -44.55 5.64 20.55
C VAL A 181 -43.90 4.40 21.17
N GLU A 182 -44.66 3.61 21.91
CA GLU A 182 -44.20 2.33 22.49
C GLU A 182 -44.02 1.25 21.42
N GLU A 183 -44.95 1.10 20.46
CA GLU A 183 -44.74 0.28 19.25
C GLU A 183 -43.54 0.76 18.44
N LEU A 184 -43.33 2.07 18.29
CA LEU A 184 -42.12 2.59 17.62
C LEU A 184 -40.84 2.32 18.42
N ALA A 185 -40.90 2.28 19.76
CA ALA A 185 -39.76 1.89 20.60
C ALA A 185 -39.50 0.37 20.55
N ILE A 186 -40.54 -0.45 20.48
CA ILE A 186 -40.46 -1.90 20.28
C ILE A 186 -39.93 -2.22 18.87
N LEU A 187 -40.43 -1.53 17.83
CA LEU A 187 -39.94 -1.67 16.44
C LEU A 187 -38.51 -1.13 16.27
N LYS A 188 -38.11 -0.08 17.00
CA LYS A 188 -36.70 0.34 17.05
C LYS A 188 -35.84 -0.72 17.73
N ARG A 189 -36.22 -1.23 18.90
CA ARG A 189 -35.48 -2.32 19.56
C ARG A 189 -35.42 -3.60 18.71
N ALA A 190 -36.50 -3.96 18.02
CA ALA A 190 -36.52 -5.10 17.11
C ALA A 190 -35.58 -4.87 15.92
N ARG A 191 -35.54 -3.66 15.36
CA ARG A 191 -34.63 -3.30 14.26
C ARG A 191 -33.17 -3.20 14.71
N GLU A 192 -32.91 -2.73 15.92
CA GLU A 192 -31.58 -2.70 16.55
C GLU A 192 -31.11 -4.14 16.86
N ALA A 193 -31.99 -5.01 17.34
CA ALA A 193 -31.71 -6.44 17.52
C ALA A 193 -31.46 -7.17 16.18
N ASP A 194 -32.21 -6.86 15.12
CA ASP A 194 -31.97 -7.41 13.78
C ASP A 194 -30.67 -6.87 13.15
N MET A 195 -30.29 -5.61 13.38
CA MET A 195 -28.98 -5.10 12.94
C MET A 195 -27.82 -5.69 13.73
N LEU A 196 -27.99 -5.98 15.04
CA LEU A 196 -27.00 -6.73 15.82
C LEU A 196 -26.95 -8.22 15.46
N ARG A 197 -28.02 -8.79 14.88
CA ARG A 197 -28.04 -10.13 14.26
C ARG A 197 -27.44 -10.19 12.85
N ALA A 198 -27.10 -9.06 12.24
CA ALA A 198 -26.51 -9.05 10.89
C ALA A 198 -25.06 -9.56 10.84
N ALA A 199 -24.41 -9.77 12.01
CA ALA A 199 -23.11 -10.42 12.13
C ALA A 199 -23.25 -11.79 12.82
N SER A 200 -22.70 -12.84 12.18
CA SER A 200 -22.66 -14.24 12.65
C SER A 200 -24.01 -15.01 12.74
N PRO A 201 -24.48 -15.62 11.64
CA PRO A 201 -25.71 -16.41 11.60
C PRO A 201 -25.46 -17.91 11.91
N LEU A 202 -24.77 -18.24 13.01
CA LEU A 202 -24.26 -19.62 13.23
C LEU A 202 -24.46 -20.25 14.63
N THR A 203 -25.14 -19.57 15.57
CA THR A 203 -25.19 -20.00 17.00
C THR A 203 -26.60 -20.04 17.60
N VAL A 204 -27.62 -20.42 16.81
CA VAL A 204 -28.99 -20.71 17.30
C VAL A 204 -29.53 -21.94 16.57
N LEU A 205 -29.14 -23.14 17.03
CA LEU A 205 -29.69 -24.45 16.64
C LEU A 205 -29.85 -25.38 17.87
N ASP A 206 -30.27 -24.79 18.98
CA ASP A 206 -30.80 -25.47 20.17
C ASP A 206 -32.10 -24.72 20.54
N ASP A 207 -33.20 -25.35 20.98
CA ASP A 207 -33.29 -26.68 21.59
C ASP A 207 -33.94 -27.79 20.71
N ASP A 208 -34.68 -27.45 19.64
CA ASP A 208 -35.49 -28.41 18.87
C ASP A 208 -34.67 -29.56 18.24
N GLU A 209 -33.45 -29.27 17.76
CA GLU A 209 -32.56 -30.30 17.20
C GLU A 209 -32.04 -31.28 18.27
N SER A 210 -32.01 -30.89 19.55
CA SER A 210 -31.63 -31.77 20.66
C SER A 210 -32.72 -32.80 20.98
N GLU A 211 -34.02 -32.46 20.88
CA GLU A 211 -35.10 -33.46 20.94
C GLU A 211 -35.09 -34.41 19.73
N GLU A 212 -34.85 -33.89 18.52
CA GLU A 212 -34.81 -34.73 17.33
C GLU A 212 -33.55 -35.63 17.29
N LEU A 213 -32.41 -35.16 17.82
CA LEU A 213 -31.22 -35.99 18.05
C LEU A 213 -31.42 -37.05 19.12
N LEU A 214 -32.14 -36.76 20.21
CA LEU A 214 -32.50 -37.78 21.21
C LEU A 214 -33.39 -38.85 20.58
N ARG A 215 -34.38 -38.46 19.76
CA ARG A 215 -35.20 -39.41 18.97
C ARG A 215 -34.39 -40.21 17.94
N LEU A 216 -33.45 -39.59 17.23
CA LEU A 216 -32.58 -40.32 16.30
C LEU A 216 -31.67 -41.30 17.04
N LYS A 217 -31.17 -40.94 18.23
CA LYS A 217 -30.32 -41.78 19.07
C LYS A 217 -31.09 -42.95 19.70
N GLU A 218 -32.33 -42.72 20.13
CA GLU A 218 -33.24 -43.76 20.61
C GLU A 218 -33.64 -44.71 19.47
N THR A 219 -34.04 -44.19 18.31
CA THR A 219 -34.37 -45.04 17.16
C THR A 219 -33.16 -45.73 16.52
N LEU A 220 -31.95 -45.18 16.62
CA LEU A 220 -30.71 -45.90 16.30
C LEU A 220 -30.44 -47.03 17.29
N LYS A 221 -30.66 -46.81 18.60
CA LYS A 221 -30.53 -47.86 19.60
C LYS A 221 -31.55 -48.99 19.38
N ASP A 222 -32.82 -48.66 19.13
CA ASP A 222 -33.84 -49.64 18.74
C ASP A 222 -33.45 -50.41 17.47
N LYS A 223 -32.76 -49.76 16.52
CA LYS A 223 -32.26 -50.40 15.30
C LYS A 223 -31.07 -51.31 15.56
N ASP A 224 -30.14 -50.94 16.43
CA ASP A 224 -29.03 -51.80 16.82
C ASP A 224 -29.51 -52.97 17.68
N ASP A 225 -30.48 -52.79 18.57
CA ASP A 225 -31.14 -53.87 19.31
C ASP A 225 -31.96 -54.79 18.36
N GLU A 226 -32.63 -54.24 17.33
CA GLU A 226 -33.25 -55.02 16.26
C GLU A 226 -32.19 -55.82 15.47
N VAL A 227 -31.05 -55.22 15.13
CA VAL A 227 -29.92 -55.89 14.46
C VAL A 227 -29.28 -56.95 15.36
N HIS A 228 -29.15 -56.73 16.67
CA HIS A 228 -28.67 -57.73 17.61
C HIS A 228 -29.68 -58.86 17.87
N ALA A 229 -30.98 -58.57 17.80
CA ALA A 229 -32.04 -59.58 17.82
C ALA A 229 -32.08 -60.39 16.51
N LEU A 230 -31.89 -59.76 15.35
CA LEU A 230 -31.77 -60.42 14.05
C LEU A 230 -30.48 -61.26 13.97
N ARG A 231 -29.34 -60.77 14.47
CA ARG A 231 -28.10 -61.55 14.58
C ARG A 231 -28.27 -62.76 15.51
N ARG A 232 -28.97 -62.63 16.64
CA ARG A 232 -29.35 -63.79 17.47
C ARG A 232 -30.28 -64.77 16.75
N LYS A 233 -31.25 -64.27 15.96
CA LYS A 233 -32.17 -65.09 15.14
C LYS A 233 -31.52 -65.72 13.90
N LEU A 234 -30.39 -65.21 13.41
CA LEU A 234 -29.56 -65.88 12.40
C LEU A 234 -28.63 -66.92 13.04
N ALA A 235 -27.98 -66.58 14.15
CA ALA A 235 -27.10 -67.50 14.87
C ALA A 235 -27.88 -68.76 15.31
N GLY A 236 -29.01 -68.58 16.00
CA GLY A 236 -29.90 -69.66 16.42
C GLY A 236 -30.77 -70.26 15.31
N ARG A 237 -30.35 -70.17 14.04
CA ARG A 237 -31.03 -70.80 12.89
C ARG A 237 -30.07 -71.54 11.94
N ASN A 238 -28.79 -71.65 12.30
CA ASN A 238 -27.85 -72.53 11.60
C ASN A 238 -27.70 -73.91 12.28
N ASP A 239 -28.37 -74.13 13.42
CA ASP A 239 -28.37 -75.39 14.19
C ASP A 239 -29.63 -76.27 13.93
N GLU A 240 -30.36 -76.04 12.83
CA GLU A 240 -31.38 -77.00 12.36
C GLU A 240 -30.71 -78.08 11.48
N ASP A 241 -30.34 -79.17 12.15
CA ASP A 241 -29.79 -80.44 11.65
C ASP A 241 -30.43 -80.95 10.34
N PRO A 242 -29.63 -81.16 9.27
CA PRO A 242 -30.10 -81.73 8.01
C PRO A 242 -29.37 -83.04 7.61
N SER A 243 -29.12 -84.00 8.53
CA SER A 243 -28.47 -85.27 8.13
C SER A 243 -28.84 -86.56 8.89
N ASP A 244 -30.14 -86.89 9.00
CA ASP A 244 -30.58 -88.27 9.22
C ASP A 244 -30.47 -89.10 7.92
N VAL A 245 -29.28 -89.65 7.64
CA VAL A 245 -29.04 -90.60 6.53
C VAL A 245 -28.14 -91.76 6.98
N LEU A 246 -28.76 -92.93 7.16
CA LEU A 246 -28.11 -94.18 7.57
C LEU A 246 -27.09 -94.71 6.54
N ILE A 247 -25.80 -94.75 6.89
CA ILE A 247 -24.75 -95.49 6.17
C ILE A 247 -23.83 -96.20 7.19
N PRO A 248 -23.50 -97.51 7.03
CA PRO A 248 -22.78 -98.30 8.03
C PRO A 248 -21.25 -98.08 8.05
N PRO A 249 -20.56 -98.45 9.16
CA PRO A 249 -19.15 -98.12 9.37
C PRO A 249 -18.15 -99.07 8.69
N PRO A 250 -17.04 -98.57 8.11
CA PRO A 250 -15.88 -99.37 7.74
C PRO A 250 -14.98 -99.70 8.94
N MET A 251 -14.16 -100.75 8.81
CA MET A 251 -13.34 -101.27 9.91
C MET A 251 -12.07 -100.45 10.19
N ARG A 252 -11.53 -100.61 11.41
CA ARG A 252 -10.22 -100.10 11.84
C ARG A 252 -9.11 -100.58 10.91
N SER A 253 -8.10 -99.73 10.70
CA SER A 253 -6.79 -100.13 10.18
C SER A 253 -5.68 -99.55 11.05
N ASP A 254 -4.75 -100.38 11.48
CA ASP A 254 -3.59 -99.93 12.26
C ASP A 254 -2.67 -99.03 11.42
N ARG A 255 -2.02 -98.07 12.09
CA ARG A 255 -0.93 -97.28 11.48
C ARG A 255 0.30 -97.27 12.37
N HIS A 256 1.37 -97.86 11.85
CA HIS A 256 2.69 -97.88 12.49
C HIS A 256 3.27 -96.46 12.61
N THR A 257 4.05 -96.25 13.67
CA THR A 257 4.77 -95.01 13.93
C THR A 257 6.02 -94.90 13.06
N VAL A 258 6.18 -93.78 12.36
CA VAL A 258 7.39 -93.43 11.59
C VAL A 258 8.12 -92.31 12.33
N ILE A 259 9.37 -92.56 12.74
CA ILE A 259 10.20 -91.61 13.49
C ILE A 259 11.13 -90.88 12.51
N ARG A 260 11.08 -89.54 12.52
CA ARG A 260 12.01 -88.66 11.80
C ARG A 260 13.33 -88.50 12.56
N THR A 261 14.43 -88.37 11.84
CA THR A 261 15.73 -87.87 12.35
C THR A 261 15.94 -86.40 11.99
N GLN A 262 16.84 -85.72 12.71
CA GLN A 262 16.98 -84.25 12.65
C GLN A 262 17.60 -83.70 11.35
N SER A 263 18.02 -84.54 10.41
CA SER A 263 18.60 -84.13 9.10
C SER A 263 17.61 -84.18 7.92
N GLY A 264 16.34 -84.53 8.14
CA GLY A 264 15.27 -84.23 7.19
C GLY A 264 15.09 -85.17 5.98
N SER A 265 15.85 -86.26 5.86
CA SER A 265 15.66 -87.27 4.80
C SER A 265 14.87 -88.49 5.29
N PHE A 266 14.00 -89.04 4.44
CA PHE A 266 13.32 -90.32 4.67
C PHE A 266 14.09 -91.45 3.98
N ILE A 267 14.36 -92.55 4.70
CA ILE A 267 14.96 -93.78 4.15
C ILE A 267 14.04 -94.94 4.54
N ASP A 268 13.49 -95.62 3.53
CA ASP A 268 12.64 -96.79 3.74
C ASP A 268 13.47 -98.06 3.98
N ARG A 269 12.94 -99.01 4.75
CA ARG A 269 13.72 -100.08 5.42
C ARG A 269 14.00 -101.32 4.56
N LEU A 270 14.07 -101.19 3.23
CA LEU A 270 14.23 -102.31 2.30
C LEU A 270 15.38 -102.13 1.28
N SER A 271 16.62 -102.06 1.77
CA SER A 271 17.77 -102.59 1.02
C SER A 271 18.92 -103.01 1.94
N LYS A 272 19.48 -104.19 1.67
CA LYS A 272 20.79 -104.65 2.17
C LYS A 272 21.63 -105.14 0.99
N GLN A 273 21.95 -104.25 0.06
CA GLN A 273 23.02 -104.45 -0.91
C GLN A 273 24.11 -103.37 -0.74
N PRO A 274 25.40 -103.72 -0.85
CA PRO A 274 26.48 -102.75 -0.75
C PRO A 274 26.59 -101.93 -2.05
N THR A 275 26.48 -100.61 -1.94
CA THR A 275 26.65 -99.70 -3.08
C THR A 275 28.14 -99.61 -3.46
N PRO A 276 28.51 -99.79 -4.75
CA PRO A 276 29.86 -99.48 -5.21
C PRO A 276 30.12 -97.95 -5.24
N ALA A 277 31.39 -97.56 -5.29
CA ALA A 277 31.80 -96.15 -5.24
C ALA A 277 31.39 -95.36 -6.52
N PRO A 278 31.12 -94.04 -6.40
CA PRO A 278 30.80 -93.21 -7.55
C PRO A 278 32.01 -93.04 -8.48
N THR A 279 31.77 -93.03 -9.79
CA THR A 279 32.74 -92.57 -10.79
C THR A 279 32.30 -91.20 -11.29
N GLU A 280 33.26 -90.27 -11.43
CA GLU A 280 33.02 -88.90 -11.88
C GLU A 280 32.67 -88.86 -13.37
N ARG A 281 31.69 -88.02 -13.78
CA ARG A 281 31.79 -87.34 -15.08
C ARG A 281 30.95 -86.06 -15.22
N ASP A 282 31.48 -85.17 -16.07
CA ASP A 282 30.96 -83.85 -16.44
C ASP A 282 29.55 -83.83 -17.05
N PRO A 283 28.86 -82.68 -16.97
CA PRO A 283 27.72 -82.36 -17.82
C PRO A 283 28.15 -81.72 -19.16
N ASN A 284 27.69 -82.24 -20.29
CA ASN A 284 27.47 -81.47 -21.53
C ASN A 284 26.70 -82.25 -22.61
N ASP A 285 26.25 -81.52 -23.62
CA ASP A 285 25.67 -81.94 -24.91
C ASP A 285 24.43 -82.87 -24.90
N TYR A 286 23.28 -82.20 -24.86
CA TYR A 286 22.40 -82.03 -26.02
C TYR A 286 22.24 -83.17 -27.05
N ASN A 287 20.95 -83.42 -27.33
CA ASN A 287 20.33 -83.51 -28.66
C ASN A 287 20.23 -84.84 -29.45
N ASP A 288 19.18 -84.78 -30.28
CA ASP A 288 18.88 -85.46 -31.54
C ASP A 288 18.54 -86.97 -31.57
N ASP A 289 17.24 -87.19 -31.84
CA ASP A 289 16.68 -88.06 -32.88
C ASP A 289 16.48 -89.57 -32.68
N ASP A 290 15.47 -90.03 -33.42
CA ASP A 290 14.96 -91.40 -33.57
C ASP A 290 16.04 -92.41 -33.99
N MET A 291 15.86 -93.69 -33.62
CA MET A 291 15.57 -94.80 -34.57
C MET A 291 15.60 -96.20 -33.92
N PHE A 292 15.14 -97.19 -34.71
CA PHE A 292 15.15 -98.66 -34.51
C PHE A 292 14.14 -99.20 -33.47
N ASN A 293 13.12 -99.97 -33.87
CA ASN A 293 13.12 -101.36 -34.40
C ASN A 293 13.53 -102.38 -33.31
N GLU A 294 12.63 -103.26 -32.87
CA GLU A 294 12.18 -104.48 -33.60
C GLU A 294 13.29 -105.52 -33.71
N LEU A 295 13.16 -106.62 -32.96
CA LEU A 295 13.59 -107.96 -33.39
C LEU A 295 13.00 -109.06 -32.49
N ASP A 296 12.76 -110.21 -33.10
CA ASP A 296 12.30 -111.47 -32.50
C ASP A 296 13.52 -112.35 -32.06
N PHE A 297 13.29 -113.64 -31.76
CA PHE A 297 14.33 -114.71 -31.62
C PHE A 297 15.10 -114.71 -30.26
N VAL A 298 15.49 -115.82 -29.60
CA VAL A 298 15.61 -117.26 -29.97
C VAL A 298 15.23 -118.20 -28.79
N SER A 299 14.97 -119.48 -29.09
CA SER A 299 14.80 -120.59 -28.13
C SER A 299 16.12 -121.27 -27.71
N VAL A 300 16.18 -121.83 -26.49
CA VAL A 300 17.07 -122.96 -26.12
C VAL A 300 16.32 -123.94 -25.20
N SER A 301 16.53 -125.25 -25.39
CA SER A 301 16.02 -126.34 -24.54
C SER A 301 17.14 -127.31 -24.15
N VAL A 302 17.18 -127.81 -22.91
CA VAL A 302 18.06 -128.93 -22.51
C VAL A 302 17.38 -129.85 -21.48
N LEU A 303 17.36 -131.15 -21.76
CA LEU A 303 17.10 -132.27 -20.82
C LEU A 303 18.43 -133.00 -20.54
N PRO A 304 18.57 -133.65 -19.37
CA PRO A 304 18.60 -135.12 -19.36
C PRO A 304 17.78 -135.72 -18.18
N SER A 305 17.25 -136.96 -18.17
CA SER A 305 17.47 -138.24 -18.89
C SER A 305 18.31 -139.28 -18.10
N SER A 306 17.89 -140.57 -18.20
CA SER A 306 18.43 -141.79 -17.52
C SER A 306 18.24 -141.86 -15.98
N SER A 307 18.19 -143.02 -15.31
CA SER A 307 18.27 -144.46 -15.70
C SER A 307 17.45 -145.29 -14.67
N ALA A 308 16.56 -146.23 -15.02
CA ALA A 308 16.78 -147.56 -15.61
C ALA A 308 17.63 -148.54 -14.74
N HIS A 309 16.99 -149.53 -14.08
CA HIS A 309 17.47 -150.84 -13.55
C HIS A 309 16.35 -151.47 -12.69
N SER A 310 16.21 -152.80 -12.45
CA SER A 310 16.61 -154.01 -13.20
C SER A 310 15.80 -155.22 -12.67
N LEU A 311 15.64 -156.29 -13.47
CA LEU A 311 15.09 -157.59 -13.02
C LEU A 311 16.08 -158.36 -12.13
N VAL A 312 15.60 -159.07 -11.10
CA VAL A 312 16.13 -160.40 -10.66
C VAL A 312 15.03 -161.26 -9.99
N THR A 313 14.87 -162.48 -10.49
CA THR A 313 14.46 -163.73 -9.80
C THR A 313 15.48 -164.80 -10.22
N PRO A 314 15.71 -165.97 -9.54
CA PRO A 314 14.87 -166.70 -8.58
C PRO A 314 15.61 -166.94 -7.21
N GLU A 315 15.49 -168.01 -6.40
CA GLU A 315 15.77 -169.45 -6.64
C GLU A 315 15.31 -170.43 -5.50
N ALA A 316 15.08 -171.69 -5.87
CA ALA A 316 15.33 -172.99 -5.17
C ALA A 316 14.77 -173.40 -3.76
N THR A 317 13.96 -174.47 -3.82
CA THR A 317 13.74 -175.67 -2.96
C THR A 317 15.00 -176.33 -2.30
N PRO A 318 14.92 -177.30 -1.31
CA PRO A 318 13.93 -178.40 -1.23
C PRO A 318 13.46 -179.04 0.12
N LEU A 319 12.29 -179.67 0.00
CA LEU A 319 11.72 -180.89 0.65
C LEU A 319 12.32 -181.51 1.93
N LYS A 320 11.43 -181.85 2.89
CA LYS A 320 11.10 -183.27 3.19
C LYS A 320 9.70 -183.50 3.82
N ASN A 321 8.97 -184.40 3.18
CA ASN A 321 7.58 -184.85 3.33
C ASN A 321 6.98 -184.99 4.75
N ASN A 322 5.72 -184.54 4.95
CA ASN A 322 4.72 -185.29 5.74
C ASN A 322 3.25 -184.84 5.44
N PRO A 323 2.37 -185.69 4.86
CA PRO A 323 1.10 -185.26 4.24
C PRO A 323 -0.08 -184.98 5.20
N LYS A 324 0.15 -184.63 6.48
CA LYS A 324 -0.90 -184.18 7.41
C LYS A 324 -0.86 -182.68 7.76
N ALA A 325 0.25 -181.98 7.55
CA ALA A 325 0.38 -180.56 7.88
C ALA A 325 -0.23 -179.58 6.86
N HIS A 326 -0.75 -180.09 5.73
CA HIS A 326 -1.28 -179.24 4.66
C HIS A 326 -2.62 -178.58 5.01
N PHE A 327 -3.48 -179.24 5.80
CA PHE A 327 -4.78 -178.66 6.17
C PHE A 327 -4.62 -177.43 7.06
N ASP A 328 -3.84 -177.54 8.15
CA ASP A 328 -3.56 -176.42 9.06
C ASP A 328 -2.83 -175.27 8.36
N LYS A 329 -1.98 -175.58 7.37
CA LYS A 329 -1.24 -174.58 6.59
C LYS A 329 -2.09 -173.93 5.49
N VAL A 330 -3.06 -174.63 4.92
CA VAL A 330 -4.12 -174.00 4.09
C VAL A 330 -4.96 -173.09 4.98
N SER A 331 -5.47 -173.57 6.11
CA SER A 331 -6.26 -172.75 7.04
C SER A 331 -5.51 -171.60 7.70
N SER A 332 -4.17 -171.59 7.70
CA SER A 332 -3.36 -170.43 8.13
C SER A 332 -3.05 -169.48 6.97
N LEU A 333 -2.88 -169.98 5.74
CA LEU A 333 -2.78 -169.16 4.52
C LEU A 333 -4.12 -168.48 4.17
N GLU A 334 -5.26 -169.14 4.41
CA GLU A 334 -6.60 -168.56 4.26
C GLU A 334 -6.82 -167.41 5.27
N ARG A 335 -6.43 -167.61 6.54
CA ARG A 335 -6.45 -166.52 7.54
C ARG A 335 -5.46 -165.40 7.20
N ALA A 336 -4.28 -165.72 6.67
CA ALA A 336 -3.33 -164.70 6.20
C ALA A 336 -3.84 -163.95 4.96
N LEU A 337 -4.57 -164.61 4.06
CA LEU A 337 -5.27 -163.99 2.93
C LEU A 337 -6.41 -163.10 3.39
N GLN A 338 -7.21 -163.52 4.38
CA GLN A 338 -8.27 -162.70 4.96
C GLN A 338 -7.70 -161.47 5.69
N LEU A 339 -6.62 -161.62 6.44
CA LEU A 339 -5.90 -160.49 7.05
C LEU A 339 -5.30 -159.55 6.00
N ARG A 340 -4.73 -160.07 4.91
CA ARG A 340 -4.27 -159.24 3.79
C ARG A 340 -5.40 -158.58 3.03
N ALA A 341 -6.57 -159.21 2.91
CA ALA A 341 -7.74 -158.61 2.28
C ALA A 341 -8.26 -157.42 3.10
N THR A 342 -8.35 -157.55 4.43
CA THR A 342 -8.74 -156.43 5.29
C THR A 342 -7.65 -155.37 5.42
N GLU A 343 -6.37 -155.74 5.34
CA GLU A 343 -5.25 -154.80 5.24
C GLU A 343 -5.28 -154.00 3.92
N LEU A 344 -5.50 -154.67 2.77
CA LEU A 344 -5.68 -154.03 1.48
C LEU A 344 -6.90 -153.11 1.47
N GLN A 345 -8.04 -153.54 1.98
CA GLN A 345 -9.25 -152.72 2.09
C GLN A 345 -9.04 -151.47 2.99
N ASN A 346 -8.23 -151.60 4.04
CA ASN A 346 -7.86 -150.50 4.92
C ASN A 346 -6.86 -149.54 4.24
N LEU A 347 -5.92 -150.06 3.44
CA LEU A 347 -5.02 -149.27 2.61
C LEU A 347 -5.75 -148.55 1.47
N GLU A 348 -6.75 -149.19 0.85
CA GLU A 348 -7.62 -148.62 -0.18
C GLU A 348 -8.51 -147.51 0.38
N HIS A 349 -9.10 -147.70 1.57
CA HIS A 349 -9.78 -146.64 2.30
C HIS A 349 -8.85 -145.46 2.63
N LYS A 350 -7.61 -145.73 3.06
CA LYS A 350 -6.61 -144.68 3.32
C LYS A 350 -6.17 -143.97 2.05
N LEU A 351 -6.02 -144.68 0.93
CA LEU A 351 -5.72 -144.10 -0.37
C LEU A 351 -6.83 -143.13 -0.77
N SER A 352 -8.09 -143.57 -0.74
CA SER A 352 -9.26 -142.73 -1.04
C SER A 352 -9.37 -141.51 -0.11
N GLN A 353 -9.04 -141.66 1.18
CA GLN A 353 -8.99 -140.55 2.14
C GLN A 353 -7.87 -139.53 1.82
N VAL A 354 -6.69 -140.00 1.41
CA VAL A 354 -5.58 -139.14 0.97
C VAL A 354 -5.91 -138.47 -0.37
N GLU A 355 -6.55 -139.16 -1.30
CA GLU A 355 -7.05 -138.61 -2.55
C GLU A 355 -8.10 -137.52 -2.33
N SER A 356 -9.04 -137.71 -1.38
CA SER A 356 -10.01 -136.66 -1.04
C SER A 356 -9.35 -135.45 -0.38
N GLN A 357 -8.37 -135.67 0.52
CA GLN A 357 -7.59 -134.58 1.15
C GLN A 357 -6.71 -133.84 0.13
N HIS A 358 -6.19 -134.55 -0.88
CA HIS A 358 -5.45 -133.96 -1.98
C HIS A 358 -6.35 -133.12 -2.89
N ALA A 359 -7.54 -133.62 -3.25
CA ALA A 359 -8.53 -132.87 -4.01
C ALA A 359 -9.03 -131.61 -3.27
N GLU A 360 -9.28 -131.72 -1.96
CA GLU A 360 -9.61 -130.58 -1.10
C GLU A 360 -8.46 -129.55 -1.07
N SER A 361 -7.21 -130.02 -0.93
CA SER A 361 -6.02 -129.17 -0.96
C SER A 361 -5.83 -128.47 -2.31
N GLN A 362 -6.07 -129.15 -3.44
CA GLN A 362 -6.05 -128.55 -4.77
C GLN A 362 -7.15 -127.50 -4.95
N LEU A 363 -8.35 -127.75 -4.43
CA LEU A 363 -9.46 -126.78 -4.48
C LEU A 363 -9.10 -125.54 -3.64
N LEU A 364 -8.56 -125.71 -2.44
CA LEU A 364 -8.05 -124.62 -1.59
C LEU A 364 -6.90 -123.82 -2.24
N LEU A 365 -5.99 -124.49 -2.97
CA LEU A 365 -4.95 -123.81 -3.75
C LEU A 365 -5.57 -122.98 -4.88
N SER A 366 -6.44 -123.57 -5.71
CA SER A 366 -7.10 -122.83 -6.81
C SER A 366 -7.91 -121.62 -6.32
N SER A 367 -8.54 -121.73 -5.14
CA SER A 367 -9.26 -120.64 -4.46
C SER A 367 -8.31 -119.54 -3.96
N ARG A 368 -7.14 -119.91 -3.44
CA ARG A 368 -6.08 -118.96 -3.07
C ARG A 368 -5.48 -118.26 -4.28
N ASP A 369 -5.21 -118.98 -5.37
CA ASP A 369 -4.60 -118.42 -6.57
C ASP A 369 -5.55 -117.47 -7.31
N ALA A 370 -6.84 -117.83 -7.38
CA ALA A 370 -7.90 -116.91 -7.82
C ALA A 370 -7.95 -115.64 -6.96
N ARG A 371 -7.89 -115.76 -5.62
CA ARG A 371 -7.85 -114.61 -4.71
C ARG A 371 -6.59 -113.76 -4.87
N ILE A 372 -5.43 -114.36 -5.14
CA ILE A 372 -4.18 -113.65 -5.42
C ILE A 372 -4.32 -112.85 -6.72
N SER A 373 -4.87 -113.45 -7.78
CA SER A 373 -5.15 -112.76 -9.04
C SER A 373 -6.05 -111.55 -8.85
N THR A 374 -7.17 -111.68 -8.12
CA THR A 374 -8.07 -110.55 -7.80
C THR A 374 -7.38 -109.44 -6.99
N LEU A 375 -6.45 -109.80 -6.09
CA LEU A 375 -5.66 -108.81 -5.35
C LEU A 375 -4.65 -108.09 -6.24
N GLN A 376 -4.05 -108.78 -7.23
CA GLN A 376 -3.15 -108.18 -8.21
C GLN A 376 -3.87 -107.23 -9.18
N THR A 377 -5.09 -107.57 -9.64
CA THR A 377 -5.92 -106.65 -10.43
C THR A 377 -6.38 -105.43 -9.63
N ASN A 378 -6.60 -105.59 -8.32
CA ASN A 378 -6.94 -104.46 -7.44
C ASN A 378 -5.72 -103.56 -7.17
N LEU A 379 -4.53 -104.14 -6.94
CA LEU A 379 -3.28 -103.38 -6.76
C LEU A 379 -2.96 -102.52 -7.98
N SER A 380 -2.93 -103.11 -9.17
CA SER A 380 -2.68 -102.38 -10.43
C SER A 380 -3.73 -101.29 -10.72
N SER A 381 -5.00 -101.52 -10.35
CA SER A 381 -6.05 -100.47 -10.40
C SER A 381 -5.75 -99.31 -9.44
N TYR A 382 -5.31 -99.59 -8.20
CA TYR A 382 -4.93 -98.54 -7.25
C TYR A 382 -3.64 -97.81 -7.66
N GLU A 383 -2.65 -98.50 -8.21
CA GLU A 383 -1.42 -97.92 -8.76
C GLU A 383 -1.74 -96.95 -9.91
N SER A 384 -2.65 -97.33 -10.81
CA SER A 384 -3.15 -96.44 -11.87
C SER A 384 -3.84 -95.19 -11.30
N GLN A 385 -4.71 -95.34 -10.29
CA GLN A 385 -5.38 -94.21 -9.62
C GLN A 385 -4.41 -93.30 -8.84
N ILE A 386 -3.34 -93.86 -8.28
CA ILE A 386 -2.27 -93.09 -7.63
C ILE A 386 -1.47 -92.31 -8.68
N SER A 387 -1.13 -92.92 -9.81
CA SER A 387 -0.46 -92.25 -10.94
C SER A 387 -1.29 -91.08 -11.48
N GLU A 388 -2.59 -91.30 -11.72
CA GLU A 388 -3.53 -90.26 -12.16
C GLU A 388 -3.59 -89.09 -11.15
N LYS A 389 -3.76 -89.38 -9.86
CA LYS A 389 -3.80 -88.35 -8.81
C LYS A 389 -2.48 -87.60 -8.67
N ASN A 390 -1.34 -88.27 -8.83
CA ASN A 390 -0.03 -87.64 -8.84
C ASN A 390 0.14 -86.69 -10.04
N GLY A 391 -0.39 -87.06 -11.22
CA GLY A 391 -0.45 -86.18 -12.39
C GLY A 391 -1.30 -84.93 -12.14
N VAL A 392 -2.48 -85.07 -11.52
CA VAL A 392 -3.34 -83.95 -11.13
C VAL A 392 -2.65 -83.04 -10.10
N ILE A 393 -1.97 -83.62 -9.10
CA ILE A 393 -1.21 -82.86 -8.09
C ILE A 393 -0.07 -82.07 -8.76
N ALA A 394 0.71 -82.70 -9.65
CA ALA A 394 1.80 -82.02 -10.36
C ALA A 394 1.28 -80.85 -11.23
N LEU A 395 0.16 -81.03 -11.91
CA LEU A 395 -0.48 -79.97 -12.69
C LEU A 395 -0.96 -78.83 -11.78
N GLN A 396 -1.60 -79.13 -10.65
CA GLN A 396 -2.00 -78.13 -9.65
C GLN A 396 -0.80 -77.38 -9.05
N SER A 397 0.30 -78.07 -8.71
CA SER A 397 1.54 -77.43 -8.24
C SER A 397 2.14 -76.50 -9.31
N SER A 398 2.09 -76.88 -10.59
CA SER A 398 2.53 -76.00 -11.68
C SER A 398 1.67 -74.73 -11.79
N GLN A 399 0.34 -74.88 -11.64
CA GLN A 399 -0.62 -73.76 -11.67
C GLN A 399 -0.43 -72.82 -10.48
N ILE A 400 -0.19 -73.36 -9.28
CA ILE A 400 0.14 -72.58 -8.08
C ILE A 400 1.42 -71.76 -8.33
N SER A 401 2.48 -72.36 -8.84
CA SER A 401 3.74 -71.64 -9.11
C SER A 401 3.61 -70.53 -10.18
N VAL A 402 2.68 -70.66 -11.13
CA VAL A 402 2.33 -69.60 -12.09
C VAL A 402 1.55 -68.47 -11.42
N LEU A 403 0.58 -68.80 -10.55
CA LEU A 403 -0.19 -67.81 -9.79
C LEU A 403 0.67 -67.06 -8.77
N GLU A 404 1.63 -67.72 -8.13
CA GLU A 404 2.60 -67.11 -7.21
C GLU A 404 3.52 -66.11 -7.92
N ARG A 405 3.98 -66.42 -9.14
CA ARG A 405 4.72 -65.48 -10.00
C ARG A 405 3.87 -64.28 -10.40
N ALA A 406 2.67 -64.53 -10.96
CA ALA A 406 1.76 -63.44 -11.34
C ALA A 406 1.38 -62.55 -10.14
N LYS A 407 1.26 -63.11 -8.93
CA LYS A 407 1.10 -62.35 -7.69
C LYS A 407 2.34 -61.51 -7.36
N ALA A 408 3.54 -62.07 -7.46
CA ALA A 408 4.78 -61.33 -7.21
C ALA A 408 4.97 -60.17 -8.19
N ASP A 409 4.67 -60.37 -9.48
CA ASP A 409 4.73 -59.34 -10.52
C ASP A 409 3.74 -58.20 -10.23
N LEU A 410 2.51 -58.53 -9.80
CA LEU A 410 1.52 -57.54 -9.37
C LEU A 410 1.94 -56.80 -8.10
N GLU A 411 2.54 -57.48 -7.11
CA GLU A 411 3.10 -56.82 -5.92
C GLU A 411 4.24 -55.86 -6.27
N VAL A 412 5.12 -56.21 -7.23
CA VAL A 412 6.17 -55.30 -7.74
C VAL A 412 5.53 -54.08 -8.41
N SER A 413 4.58 -54.28 -9.32
CA SER A 413 3.90 -53.17 -10.01
C SER A 413 3.14 -52.24 -9.05
N ILE A 414 2.54 -52.79 -7.99
CA ILE A 414 1.90 -52.00 -6.92
C ILE A 414 2.94 -51.18 -6.14
N ARG A 415 4.11 -51.74 -5.83
CA ARG A 415 5.21 -50.99 -5.18
C ARG A 415 5.70 -49.85 -6.09
N GLU A 416 5.93 -50.12 -7.38
CA GLU A 416 6.33 -49.11 -8.37
C GLU A 416 5.32 -47.98 -8.51
N LYS A 417 4.01 -48.29 -8.58
CA LYS A 417 2.97 -47.25 -8.60
C LYS A 417 2.86 -46.50 -7.29
N THR A 418 3.14 -47.15 -6.16
CA THR A 418 3.19 -46.46 -4.85
C THR A 418 4.34 -45.44 -4.81
N THR A 419 5.55 -45.81 -5.25
CA THR A 419 6.69 -44.88 -5.28
C THR A 419 6.53 -43.78 -6.35
N GLU A 420 5.86 -44.06 -7.47
CA GLU A 420 5.47 -43.04 -8.44
C GLU A 420 4.50 -42.01 -7.84
N PHE A 421 3.46 -42.46 -7.12
CA PHE A 421 2.54 -41.55 -6.43
C PHE A 421 3.21 -40.76 -5.30
N GLU A 422 4.11 -41.37 -4.51
CA GLU A 422 4.90 -40.65 -3.52
C GLU A 422 5.78 -39.56 -4.15
N ARG A 423 6.42 -39.85 -5.29
CA ARG A 423 7.21 -38.85 -6.04
C ARG A 423 6.33 -37.69 -6.49
N LEU A 424 5.17 -37.97 -7.10
CA LEU A 424 4.23 -36.96 -7.57
C LEU A 424 3.59 -36.14 -6.43
N LEU A 425 3.49 -36.71 -5.23
CA LEU A 425 3.09 -35.98 -4.02
C LEU A 425 4.19 -35.03 -3.54
N ARG A 426 5.45 -35.49 -3.44
CA ARG A 426 6.60 -34.62 -3.10
C ARG A 426 6.74 -33.47 -4.09
N GLU A 427 6.71 -33.76 -5.40
CA GLU A 427 6.78 -32.74 -6.46
C GLU A 427 5.62 -31.72 -6.40
N ARG A 428 4.43 -32.14 -5.93
CA ARG A 428 3.32 -31.22 -5.64
C ARG A 428 3.56 -30.37 -4.39
N ASP A 429 4.06 -30.97 -3.32
CA ASP A 429 4.28 -30.27 -2.05
C ASP A 429 5.44 -29.27 -2.16
N ASP A 430 6.50 -29.61 -2.90
CA ASP A 430 7.59 -28.70 -3.30
C ASP A 430 7.06 -27.54 -4.15
N ALA A 431 6.19 -27.80 -5.13
CA ALA A 431 5.56 -26.76 -5.94
C ALA A 431 4.62 -25.86 -5.10
N ILE A 432 3.89 -26.42 -4.13
CA ILE A 432 3.06 -25.67 -3.17
C ILE A 432 3.95 -24.80 -2.25
N ALA A 433 5.08 -25.32 -1.79
CA ALA A 433 6.05 -24.57 -0.99
C ALA A 433 6.67 -23.42 -1.80
N SER A 434 7.02 -23.66 -3.07
CA SER A 434 7.54 -22.63 -3.98
C SER A 434 6.52 -21.52 -4.24
N LEU A 435 5.28 -21.86 -4.60
CA LEU A 435 4.19 -20.88 -4.78
C LEU A 435 3.87 -20.10 -3.50
N LYS A 436 3.92 -20.75 -2.33
CA LYS A 436 3.73 -20.07 -1.05
C LYS A 436 4.86 -19.09 -0.73
N ASN A 437 6.11 -19.43 -1.10
CA ASN A 437 7.24 -18.52 -0.95
C ASN A 437 7.16 -17.34 -1.92
N GLU A 438 6.76 -17.57 -3.17
CA GLU A 438 6.51 -16.52 -4.17
C GLU A 438 5.41 -15.54 -3.71
N GLN A 439 4.28 -16.06 -3.22
CA GLN A 439 3.22 -15.25 -2.60
C GLN A 439 3.70 -14.50 -1.34
N GLN A 440 4.58 -15.09 -0.53
CA GLN A 440 5.15 -14.41 0.63
C GLN A 440 6.06 -13.25 0.21
N ILE A 441 6.86 -13.43 -0.85
CA ILE A 441 7.71 -12.38 -1.44
C ILE A 441 6.85 -11.25 -2.03
N GLU A 442 5.79 -11.59 -2.78
CA GLU A 442 4.83 -10.62 -3.31
C GLU A 442 4.13 -9.83 -2.19
N LEU A 443 3.71 -10.51 -1.10
CA LEU A 443 3.13 -9.84 0.07
C LEU A 443 4.13 -8.94 0.81
N THR A 444 5.41 -9.31 0.90
CA THR A 444 6.42 -8.40 1.46
C THR A 444 6.68 -7.20 0.57
N ARG A 445 6.65 -7.39 -0.75
CA ARG A 445 6.78 -6.30 -1.72
C ARG A 445 5.60 -5.32 -1.63
N LEU A 446 4.37 -5.83 -1.68
CA LEU A 446 3.16 -5.00 -1.59
C LEU A 446 3.08 -4.24 -0.25
N ARG A 447 3.66 -4.77 0.83
CA ARG A 447 3.82 -4.06 2.11
C ARG A 447 4.87 -2.96 2.05
N GLN A 448 5.97 -3.15 1.33
CA GLN A 448 6.95 -2.10 1.09
C GLN A 448 6.36 -1.00 0.19
N ASP A 449 5.77 -1.37 -0.94
CA ASP A 449 5.11 -0.46 -1.88
C ASP A 449 4.01 0.37 -1.16
N LEU A 450 3.27 -0.25 -0.21
CA LEU A 450 2.32 0.45 0.66
C LEU A 450 3.01 1.40 1.65
N SER A 451 4.02 0.94 2.40
CA SER A 451 4.78 1.77 3.37
C SER A 451 5.42 3.00 2.70
N ASP A 452 5.97 2.83 1.49
CA ASP A 452 6.54 3.90 0.69
C ASP A 452 5.45 4.91 0.28
N SER A 453 4.25 4.43 -0.09
CA SER A 453 3.11 5.29 -0.37
C SER A 453 2.57 6.02 0.87
N GLU A 454 2.59 5.39 2.05
CA GLU A 454 2.21 6.00 3.32
C GLU A 454 3.20 7.11 3.72
N HIS A 455 4.50 6.93 3.47
CA HIS A 455 5.51 7.98 3.62
C HIS A 455 5.28 9.17 2.66
N VAL A 456 4.93 8.92 1.40
CA VAL A 456 4.59 9.98 0.43
C VAL A 456 3.33 10.75 0.85
N VAL A 457 2.29 10.05 1.33
CA VAL A 457 1.08 10.69 1.86
C VAL A 457 1.41 11.51 3.12
N ALA A 458 2.23 11.01 4.03
CA ALA A 458 2.67 11.75 5.21
C ALA A 458 3.46 13.02 4.85
N ALA A 459 4.34 12.96 3.84
CA ALA A 459 5.06 14.12 3.32
C ALA A 459 4.10 15.18 2.76
N HIS A 460 3.15 14.80 1.89
CA HIS A 460 2.15 15.73 1.37
C HIS A 460 1.22 16.29 2.45
N VAL A 461 0.89 15.52 3.50
CA VAL A 461 0.15 16.05 4.66
C VAL A 461 0.98 17.08 5.43
N ALA A 462 2.29 16.88 5.57
CA ALA A 462 3.18 17.87 6.18
C ALA A 462 3.29 19.14 5.32
N GLU A 463 3.42 19.03 3.99
CA GLU A 463 3.37 20.15 3.05
C GLU A 463 2.06 20.94 3.18
N ILE A 464 0.90 20.25 3.15
CA ILE A 464 -0.42 20.88 3.34
C ILE A 464 -0.52 21.59 4.70
N GLN A 465 0.09 21.05 5.77
CA GLN A 465 0.16 21.74 7.05
C GLN A 465 1.04 23.00 7.00
N THR A 466 2.21 22.95 6.34
CA THR A 466 3.07 24.15 6.18
C THR A 466 2.37 25.25 5.38
N ALA A 467 1.69 24.89 4.29
CA ALA A 467 0.88 25.79 3.48
C ALA A 467 -0.26 26.42 4.31
N ARG A 468 -0.97 25.62 5.12
CA ARG A 468 -2.01 26.13 6.04
C ARG A 468 -1.45 27.11 7.08
N THR A 469 -0.29 26.82 7.68
CA THR A 469 0.35 27.78 8.60
C THR A 469 0.83 29.04 7.90
N HIS A 470 1.26 28.96 6.64
CA HIS A 470 1.63 30.13 5.85
C HIS A 470 0.40 30.99 5.48
N VAL A 471 -0.72 30.37 5.09
CA VAL A 471 -1.99 31.07 4.87
C VAL A 471 -2.46 31.78 6.15
N ALA A 472 -2.46 31.10 7.31
CA ALA A 472 -2.83 31.74 8.58
C ALA A 472 -1.88 32.90 8.99
N PHE A 473 -0.60 32.83 8.61
CA PHE A 473 0.34 33.94 8.78
C PHE A 473 0.02 35.11 7.84
N LEU A 474 -0.36 34.84 6.58
CA LEU A 474 -0.80 35.87 5.64
C LEU A 474 -2.12 36.51 6.08
N ASP A 475 -3.10 35.73 6.54
CA ASP A 475 -4.38 36.22 7.07
C ASP A 475 -4.19 37.14 8.29
N THR A 476 -3.30 36.75 9.22
CA THR A 476 -2.97 37.60 10.38
C THR A 476 -2.14 38.83 9.98
N SER A 477 -1.28 38.73 8.96
CA SER A 477 -0.58 39.89 8.39
C SER A 477 -1.55 40.87 7.70
N ILE A 478 -2.53 40.37 6.95
CA ILE A 478 -3.60 41.16 6.32
C ILE A 478 -4.49 41.82 7.39
N ALA A 479 -4.85 41.10 8.46
CA ALA A 479 -5.61 41.66 9.57
C ALA A 479 -4.83 42.78 10.29
N ASN A 480 -3.53 42.58 10.53
CA ASN A 480 -2.67 43.62 11.13
C ASN A 480 -2.54 44.85 10.21
N LEU A 481 -2.37 44.67 8.91
CA LEU A 481 -2.35 45.76 7.92
C LEU A 481 -3.70 46.49 7.82
N GLY A 482 -4.82 45.78 8.00
CA GLY A 482 -6.15 46.37 8.11
C GLY A 482 -6.29 47.26 9.35
N VAL A 483 -5.88 46.76 10.52
CA VAL A 483 -5.85 47.53 11.77
C VAL A 483 -4.90 48.73 11.66
N GLU A 484 -3.74 48.57 11.02
CA GLU A 484 -2.80 49.67 10.79
C GLU A 484 -3.40 50.73 9.84
N HIS A 485 -4.00 50.32 8.71
CA HIS A 485 -4.72 51.20 7.79
C HIS A 485 -5.85 51.95 8.50
N ASP A 486 -6.66 51.28 9.31
CA ASP A 486 -7.75 51.91 10.05
C ASP A 486 -7.23 52.83 11.17
N SER A 487 -6.07 52.52 11.76
CA SER A 487 -5.38 53.43 12.69
C SER A 487 -4.85 54.69 11.98
N GLN A 488 -4.31 54.56 10.76
CA GLN A 488 -3.86 55.68 9.94
C GLN A 488 -5.06 56.51 9.46
N MET A 489 -6.17 55.86 9.05
CA MET A 489 -7.38 56.55 8.61
C MET A 489 -8.09 57.26 9.76
N THR A 490 -8.16 56.66 10.95
CA THR A 490 -8.68 57.35 12.14
C THR A 490 -7.77 58.48 12.61
N ALA A 491 -6.44 58.34 12.50
CA ALA A 491 -5.50 59.43 12.74
C ALA A 491 -5.66 60.58 11.73
N LEU A 492 -5.84 60.29 10.44
CA LEU A 492 -6.11 61.28 9.39
C LEU A 492 -7.50 61.94 9.55
N LEU A 493 -8.50 61.22 10.06
CA LEU A 493 -9.80 61.80 10.42
C LEU A 493 -9.70 62.67 11.69
N ALA A 494 -8.86 62.30 12.67
CA ALA A 494 -8.56 63.13 13.83
C ALA A 494 -7.76 64.40 13.45
N GLU A 495 -6.80 64.29 12.54
CA GLU A 495 -6.09 65.44 11.97
C GLU A 495 -7.04 66.32 11.16
N ARG A 496 -7.86 65.74 10.28
CA ARG A 496 -8.87 66.47 9.51
C ARG A 496 -9.85 67.21 10.41
N THR A 497 -10.40 66.55 11.44
CA THR A 497 -11.32 67.22 12.38
C THR A 497 -10.61 68.26 13.24
N ARG A 498 -9.32 68.08 13.57
CA ARG A 498 -8.48 69.12 14.18
C ARG A 498 -8.23 70.31 13.26
N LEU A 499 -8.05 70.08 11.96
CA LEU A 499 -7.89 71.13 10.94
C LEU A 499 -9.22 71.84 10.64
N GLU A 500 -10.35 71.13 10.59
CA GLU A 500 -11.69 71.71 10.47
C GLU A 500 -12.06 72.52 11.73
N ALA A 501 -11.68 72.04 12.93
CA ALA A 501 -11.81 72.80 14.17
C ALA A 501 -10.91 74.05 14.17
N ALA A 502 -9.64 73.93 13.75
CA ALA A 502 -8.73 75.06 13.63
C ALA A 502 -9.19 76.08 12.56
N LEU A 503 -9.79 75.63 11.46
CA LEU A 503 -10.37 76.48 10.42
C LEU A 503 -11.65 77.18 10.93
N ALA A 504 -12.47 76.50 11.73
CA ALA A 504 -13.63 77.09 12.39
C ALA A 504 -13.22 78.10 13.48
N GLU A 505 -12.15 77.81 14.22
CA GLU A 505 -11.52 78.72 15.19
C GLU A 505 -10.91 79.93 14.48
N GLN A 506 -10.20 79.74 13.37
CA GLN A 506 -9.67 80.81 12.53
C GLN A 506 -10.78 81.65 11.88
N SER A 507 -11.92 81.04 11.55
CA SER A 507 -13.11 81.75 11.04
C SER A 507 -13.80 82.57 12.15
N ARG A 508 -13.88 82.04 13.37
CA ARG A 508 -14.32 82.80 14.55
C ARG A 508 -13.34 83.91 14.90
N ALA A 509 -12.03 83.68 14.75
CA ALA A 509 -10.97 84.66 14.95
C ALA A 509 -10.97 85.74 13.85
N ALA A 510 -11.39 85.42 12.62
CA ALA A 510 -11.62 86.42 11.57
C ALA A 510 -12.84 87.29 11.91
N ALA A 511 -13.96 86.68 12.30
CA ALA A 511 -15.16 87.40 12.72
C ALA A 511 -14.90 88.29 13.96
N SER A 512 -14.23 87.75 14.99
CA SER A 512 -13.83 88.53 16.16
C SER A 512 -12.69 89.50 15.87
N SER A 513 -11.88 89.30 14.80
CA SER A 513 -10.90 90.28 14.36
C SER A 513 -11.55 91.50 13.73
N ASP A 514 -12.71 91.41 13.08
CA ASP A 514 -13.43 92.58 12.56
C ASP A 514 -14.19 93.33 13.68
N GLU A 515 -14.78 92.63 14.67
CA GLU A 515 -15.24 93.27 15.93
C GLU A 515 -14.07 93.90 16.71
N ALA A 516 -12.94 93.22 16.79
CA ALA A 516 -11.72 93.75 17.39
C ALA A 516 -11.17 94.94 16.60
N LYS A 517 -11.36 95.03 15.28
CA LYS A 517 -10.94 96.17 14.46
C LYS A 517 -11.68 97.46 14.83
N GLN A 518 -12.99 97.35 15.10
CA GLN A 518 -13.78 98.46 15.65
C GLN A 518 -13.36 98.77 17.10
N THR A 519 -13.05 97.76 17.90
CA THR A 519 -12.68 97.92 19.32
C THR A 519 -11.25 98.46 19.51
N LEU A 520 -10.31 98.10 18.64
CA LEU A 520 -8.89 98.49 18.69
C LEU A 520 -8.70 99.99 18.44
N LEU A 521 -9.57 100.61 17.64
CA LEU A 521 -9.59 102.09 17.49
C LEU A 521 -9.87 102.82 18.81
N MET A 522 -10.57 102.20 19.78
CA MET A 522 -10.65 102.71 21.15
C MET A 522 -9.54 102.17 22.06
N ARG A 523 -9.00 100.98 21.79
CA ARG A 523 -8.09 100.28 22.70
C ARG A 523 -6.62 100.70 22.58
N ILE A 524 -6.20 101.29 21.46
CA ILE A 524 -4.86 101.88 21.29
C ILE A 524 -4.56 102.93 22.39
N VAL A 525 -5.57 103.69 22.84
CA VAL A 525 -5.45 104.70 23.91
C VAL A 525 -5.26 104.09 25.31
N GLU A 526 -5.61 102.81 25.52
CA GLU A 526 -5.52 102.14 26.83
C GLU A 526 -4.28 101.24 26.96
N LEU A 527 -3.71 100.78 25.84
CA LEU A 527 -2.66 99.75 25.85
C LEU A 527 -1.27 100.27 26.26
N GLU A 528 -1.01 101.57 26.15
CA GLU A 528 0.18 102.20 26.75
C GLU A 528 0.24 102.03 28.28
N ARG A 529 -0.91 101.78 28.93
CA ARG A 529 -1.08 101.75 30.39
C ARG A 529 -0.98 100.34 31.01
N ARG A 530 -0.74 99.28 30.23
CA ARG A 530 -0.85 97.88 30.72
C ARG A 530 0.34 96.95 30.44
N ILE A 531 1.51 97.50 30.10
CA ILE A 531 2.74 96.73 29.90
C ILE A 531 3.42 96.33 31.24
N GLU A 532 3.08 96.98 32.37
CA GLU A 532 3.74 96.79 33.68
C GLU A 532 3.27 95.59 34.54
N ALA A 533 2.37 94.70 34.05
CA ALA A 533 1.69 93.74 34.92
C ALA A 533 1.75 92.25 34.47
N HIS A 534 2.55 91.48 35.23
CA HIS A 534 2.59 90.02 35.38
C HIS A 534 3.18 89.13 34.25
N GLY A 535 4.41 88.67 34.47
CA GLY A 535 4.80 87.29 34.13
C GLY A 535 4.37 86.35 35.27
N GLY A 536 3.77 85.20 34.95
CA GLY A 536 3.14 84.33 35.96
C GLY A 536 2.77 82.92 35.48
N VAL A 537 3.56 82.33 34.58
CA VAL A 537 3.27 81.02 33.94
C VAL A 537 4.20 79.89 34.42
N GLU A 538 5.33 80.22 35.06
CA GLU A 538 6.43 79.30 35.36
C GLU A 538 6.18 78.28 36.51
N LEU A 539 4.97 78.27 37.08
CA LEU A 539 4.61 77.42 38.23
C LEU A 539 3.81 76.16 37.86
N ALA A 540 3.04 76.18 36.76
CA ALA A 540 2.22 75.02 36.34
C ALA A 540 3.08 73.84 35.85
N LEU A 541 4.20 74.11 35.19
CA LEU A 541 5.10 73.12 34.56
C LEU A 541 5.88 72.22 35.54
N LYS A 542 5.68 72.37 36.86
CA LYS A 542 6.37 71.58 37.89
C LYS A 542 5.53 70.47 38.52
N GLU A 543 4.20 70.52 38.39
CA GLU A 543 3.33 69.45 38.94
C GLU A 543 3.25 68.24 38.01
N GLU A 544 3.06 68.43 36.69
CA GLU A 544 3.00 67.31 35.71
C GLU A 544 4.28 66.45 35.72
N LEU A 545 5.44 67.08 35.91
CA LEU A 545 6.74 66.39 35.98
C LEU A 545 6.83 65.43 37.19
N SER A 546 6.05 65.68 38.25
CA SER A 546 6.04 64.83 39.45
C SER A 546 5.20 63.57 39.29
N LEU A 547 4.08 63.65 38.55
CA LEU A 547 3.19 62.52 38.27
C LEU A 547 3.85 61.49 37.34
N SER A 548 4.54 61.95 36.30
CA SER A 548 5.25 61.06 35.36
C SER A 548 6.37 60.23 36.02
N ALA A 549 6.88 60.63 37.19
CA ALA A 549 7.92 59.88 37.90
C ALA A 549 7.35 58.65 38.64
N ALA A 550 6.11 58.73 39.14
CA ALA A 550 5.49 57.64 39.91
C ALA A 550 5.10 56.42 39.04
N GLU A 551 4.68 56.67 37.79
CA GLU A 551 4.31 55.62 36.84
C GLU A 551 5.51 54.80 36.34
N LEU A 552 6.70 55.40 36.30
CA LEU A 552 7.94 54.69 35.98
C LEU A 552 8.37 53.73 37.09
N SER A 553 8.21 54.14 38.36
CA SER A 553 8.49 53.27 39.51
C SER A 553 7.65 51.99 39.48
N THR A 554 6.32 52.14 39.35
CA THR A 554 5.38 51.00 39.35
C THR A 554 5.47 50.11 38.10
N ARG A 555 6.03 50.60 36.99
CA ARG A 555 6.40 49.75 35.83
C ARG A 555 7.66 48.92 36.10
N SER A 556 8.67 49.47 36.78
CA SER A 556 9.91 48.75 37.10
C SER A 556 9.70 47.54 38.02
N GLU A 557 8.86 47.69 39.06
CA GLU A 557 8.54 46.61 40.01
C GLU A 557 7.85 45.41 39.33
N ARG A 558 6.98 45.66 38.34
CA ARG A 558 6.33 44.59 37.55
C ARG A 558 7.31 43.84 36.64
N LEU A 559 8.36 44.52 36.19
CA LEU A 559 9.40 43.94 35.35
C LEU A 559 10.26 42.95 36.17
N VAL A 560 10.71 43.38 37.35
CA VAL A 560 11.44 42.53 38.31
C VAL A 560 10.62 41.31 38.75
N ALA A 561 9.30 41.48 38.94
CA ALA A 561 8.41 40.35 39.26
C ALA A 561 8.30 39.32 38.11
N ALA A 562 8.27 39.77 36.86
CA ALA A 562 8.26 38.91 35.68
C ALA A 562 9.61 38.17 35.47
N GLU A 563 10.73 38.85 35.71
CA GLU A 563 12.07 38.25 35.66
C GLU A 563 12.24 37.14 36.69
N ALA A 564 11.76 37.34 37.92
CA ALA A 564 11.75 36.31 38.96
C ALA A 564 10.91 35.08 38.59
N GLN A 565 9.77 35.28 37.89
CA GLN A 565 8.95 34.19 37.39
C GLN A 565 9.65 33.41 36.24
N ASN A 566 10.28 34.11 35.30
CA ASN A 566 11.07 33.48 34.22
C ASN A 566 12.24 32.67 34.77
N HIS A 567 12.96 33.19 35.77
CA HIS A 567 14.07 32.46 36.39
C HIS A 567 13.58 31.16 37.05
N ARG A 568 12.43 31.19 37.74
CA ARG A 568 11.80 30.00 38.34
C ARG A 568 11.39 28.96 37.29
N LEU A 569 10.82 29.38 36.16
CA LEU A 569 10.48 28.49 35.05
C LEU A 569 11.73 27.86 34.42
N THR A 570 12.80 28.65 34.24
CA THR A 570 14.10 28.16 33.72
C THR A 570 14.67 27.05 34.60
N THR A 571 14.64 27.22 35.93
CA THR A 571 15.08 26.18 36.87
C THR A 571 14.22 24.91 36.76
N GLN A 572 12.89 25.05 36.67
CA GLN A 572 11.98 23.90 36.50
C GLN A 572 12.21 23.13 35.19
N LEU A 573 12.54 23.84 34.11
CA LEU A 573 12.85 23.24 32.80
C LEU A 573 14.17 22.44 32.87
N LYS A 574 15.19 22.97 33.54
CA LYS A 574 16.44 22.23 33.83
C LYS A 574 16.19 20.98 34.67
N ASP A 575 15.41 21.11 35.75
CA ASP A 575 15.00 20.03 36.64
C ASP A 575 14.21 18.91 35.93
N ALA A 576 13.49 19.24 34.85
CA ALA A 576 12.79 18.29 34.00
C ALA A 576 13.73 17.62 33.00
N THR A 577 14.69 18.37 32.44
CA THR A 577 15.68 17.88 31.48
C THR A 577 16.61 16.85 32.12
N GLU A 578 17.10 17.10 33.34
CA GLU A 578 17.96 16.17 34.09
C GLU A 578 17.23 14.87 34.48
N LYS A 579 15.90 14.94 34.69
CA LYS A 579 15.07 13.75 34.93
C LYS A 579 14.77 12.97 33.64
N TYR A 580 14.67 13.66 32.50
CA TYR A 580 14.51 13.02 31.20
C TYR A 580 15.77 12.23 30.81
N SER A 581 16.97 12.81 30.96
CA SER A 581 18.23 12.08 30.70
C SER A 581 18.39 10.87 31.62
N ALA A 582 18.12 11.00 32.92
CA ALA A 582 18.18 9.88 33.85
C ALA A 582 17.19 8.74 33.50
N ALA A 583 16.01 9.07 32.96
CA ALA A 583 15.07 8.08 32.45
C ALA A 583 15.53 7.43 31.13
N GLN A 584 16.21 8.19 30.27
CA GLN A 584 16.79 7.71 29.02
C GLN A 584 17.97 6.74 29.27
N ASP A 585 18.83 7.04 30.24
CA ASP A 585 19.93 6.16 30.67
C ASP A 585 19.38 4.84 31.26
N GLY A 586 18.39 4.92 32.16
CA GLY A 586 17.72 3.72 32.70
C GLY A 586 17.02 2.86 31.64
N LEU A 587 16.58 3.47 30.53
CA LEU A 587 16.01 2.75 29.38
C LEU A 587 17.09 2.13 28.47
N ALA A 588 18.31 2.66 28.46
CA ALA A 588 19.47 2.03 27.84
C ALA A 588 19.93 0.80 28.65
N ASP A 589 20.03 0.92 29.98
CA ASP A 589 20.36 -0.20 30.87
C ASP A 589 19.32 -1.34 30.78
N ALA A 590 18.02 -1.00 30.74
CA ALA A 590 16.96 -1.98 30.56
C ALA A 590 17.05 -2.72 29.20
N ARG A 591 17.49 -2.03 28.13
CA ARG A 591 17.75 -2.64 26.82
C ARG A 591 19.00 -3.53 26.85
N ALA A 592 20.07 -3.12 27.51
CA ALA A 592 21.27 -3.94 27.70
C ALA A 592 20.98 -5.22 28.50
N ALA A 593 20.13 -5.13 29.53
CA ALA A 593 19.66 -6.30 30.28
C ALA A 593 18.80 -7.25 29.42
N ALA A 594 17.93 -6.72 28.55
CA ALA A 594 17.15 -7.53 27.62
C ALA A 594 18.01 -8.23 26.56
N GLU A 595 19.01 -7.55 26.01
CA GLU A 595 20.03 -8.14 25.12
C GLU A 595 20.83 -9.24 25.83
N ALA A 596 21.21 -9.05 27.09
CA ALA A 596 21.93 -10.06 27.88
C ALA A 596 21.11 -11.32 28.19
N LEU A 597 19.77 -11.26 28.13
CA LEU A 597 18.88 -12.41 28.32
C LEU A 597 18.66 -13.22 27.03
N ARG A 598 18.79 -12.62 25.84
CA ARG A 598 18.70 -13.35 24.55
C ARG A 598 19.58 -14.60 24.46
N PRO A 599 20.89 -14.58 24.78
CA PRO A 599 21.72 -15.78 24.73
C PRO A 599 21.34 -16.83 25.79
N GLN A 600 20.73 -16.43 26.91
CA GLN A 600 20.21 -17.38 27.90
C GLN A 600 18.97 -18.11 27.40
N ILE A 601 18.08 -17.41 26.67
CA ILE A 601 16.92 -18.01 26.02
C ILE A 601 17.37 -18.98 24.92
N ALA A 602 18.34 -18.60 24.08
CA ALA A 602 18.90 -19.49 23.06
C ALA A 602 19.52 -20.76 23.67
N ALA A 603 20.30 -20.62 24.75
CA ALA A 603 20.88 -21.76 25.47
C ALA A 603 19.81 -22.67 26.12
N LEU A 604 18.67 -22.11 26.53
CA LEU A 604 17.54 -22.88 27.03
C LEU A 604 16.81 -23.63 25.90
N ASP A 605 16.63 -23.02 24.72
CA ASP A 605 16.05 -23.70 23.56
C ASP A 605 16.95 -24.84 23.05
N ASP A 606 18.28 -24.65 22.99
CA ASP A 606 19.23 -25.73 22.66
C ASP A 606 19.18 -26.88 23.70
N ALA A 607 19.06 -26.55 24.99
CA ALA A 607 18.88 -27.53 26.06
C ALA A 607 17.52 -28.25 26.00
N LEU A 608 16.48 -27.59 25.48
CA LEU A 608 15.15 -28.16 25.27
C LEU A 608 15.14 -29.07 24.03
N MET A 609 15.80 -28.66 22.94
CA MET A 609 15.96 -29.46 21.72
C MET A 609 16.81 -30.71 21.95
N THR A 610 17.88 -30.64 22.75
CA THR A 610 18.64 -31.82 23.18
C THR A 610 17.85 -32.74 24.12
N ARG A 611 16.93 -32.20 24.94
CA ARG A 611 15.94 -33.01 25.68
C ARG A 611 14.90 -33.66 24.76
N ILE A 612 14.47 -33.01 23.69
CA ILE A 612 13.53 -33.57 22.70
C ILE A 612 14.17 -34.70 21.90
N SER A 613 15.43 -34.57 21.47
CA SER A 613 16.14 -35.66 20.79
C SER A 613 16.42 -36.84 21.73
N SER A 614 16.83 -36.57 22.98
CA SER A 614 16.97 -37.60 24.02
C SER A 614 15.66 -38.36 24.29
N ASN A 615 14.53 -37.66 24.39
CA ASN A 615 13.21 -38.31 24.52
C ASN A 615 12.83 -39.15 23.29
N ARG A 616 13.20 -38.73 22.07
CA ARG A 616 13.00 -39.56 20.86
C ARG A 616 13.84 -40.83 20.89
N GLU A 617 15.11 -40.76 21.29
CA GLU A 617 15.92 -41.97 21.49
C GLU A 617 15.32 -42.91 22.55
N LEU A 618 14.81 -42.35 23.65
CA LEU A 618 14.15 -43.14 24.70
C LEU A 618 12.85 -43.79 24.22
N GLN A 619 12.03 -43.08 23.43
CA GLN A 619 10.84 -43.67 22.79
C GLN A 619 11.20 -44.74 21.75
N GLU A 620 12.26 -44.54 20.97
CA GLU A 620 12.71 -45.55 20.00
C GLU A 620 13.22 -46.81 20.71
N ARG A 621 14.05 -46.65 21.76
CA ARG A 621 14.50 -47.74 22.63
C ARG A 621 13.32 -48.45 23.30
N LEU A 622 12.32 -47.72 23.80
CA LEU A 622 11.08 -48.30 24.35
C LEU A 622 10.32 -49.10 23.27
N SER A 623 10.19 -48.58 22.05
CA SER A 623 9.54 -49.30 20.95
C SER A 623 10.29 -50.58 20.56
N LYS A 624 11.62 -50.59 20.71
CA LYS A 624 12.47 -51.75 20.46
C LYS A 624 12.32 -52.80 21.56
N THR A 625 12.41 -52.42 22.83
CA THR A 625 12.21 -53.37 23.95
C THR A 625 10.78 -53.90 24.01
N GLN A 626 9.78 -53.13 23.61
CA GLN A 626 8.40 -53.59 23.45
C GLN A 626 8.30 -54.71 22.40
N ARG A 627 8.88 -54.51 21.19
CA ARG A 627 8.93 -55.53 20.14
C ARG A 627 9.69 -56.78 20.58
N GLU A 628 10.81 -56.60 21.28
CA GLU A 628 11.58 -57.71 21.84
C GLU A 628 10.74 -58.50 22.86
N ALA A 629 10.06 -57.83 23.79
CA ALA A 629 9.14 -58.44 24.76
C ALA A 629 7.98 -59.20 24.09
N ASP A 630 7.38 -58.66 23.02
CA ASP A 630 6.32 -59.35 22.29
C ASP A 630 6.86 -60.56 21.47
N THR A 631 8.10 -60.52 20.97
CA THR A 631 8.75 -61.74 20.44
C THR A 631 9.10 -62.78 21.52
N PHE A 632 9.36 -62.36 22.77
CA PHE A 632 9.50 -63.28 23.90
C PHE A 632 8.15 -63.90 24.30
N ARG A 633 7.05 -63.12 24.31
CA ARG A 633 5.69 -63.67 24.49
C ARG A 633 5.31 -64.69 23.43
N LEU A 634 5.60 -64.42 22.15
CA LEU A 634 5.37 -65.38 21.07
C LEU A 634 6.19 -66.67 21.25
N LYS A 635 7.44 -66.57 21.74
CA LYS A 635 8.25 -67.75 22.10
C LYS A 635 7.72 -68.50 23.32
N ILE A 636 7.21 -67.81 24.34
CA ILE A 636 6.58 -68.42 25.52
C ILE A 636 5.34 -69.20 25.10
N ASN A 637 4.41 -68.59 24.37
CA ASN A 637 3.19 -69.27 23.88
C ASN A 637 3.52 -70.50 22.99
N LEU A 638 4.61 -70.43 22.20
CA LEU A 638 5.07 -71.55 21.37
C LEU A 638 5.70 -72.69 22.22
N LEU A 639 6.37 -72.35 23.32
CA LEU A 639 6.91 -73.32 24.27
C LEU A 639 5.80 -73.94 25.14
N GLU A 640 4.80 -73.17 25.55
CA GLU A 640 3.64 -73.65 26.32
C GLU A 640 2.78 -74.61 25.49
N THR A 641 2.52 -74.29 24.21
CA THR A 641 1.84 -75.22 23.29
C THR A 641 2.66 -76.47 23.00
N SER A 642 4.00 -76.35 22.90
CA SER A 642 4.90 -77.51 22.83
C SER A 642 4.90 -78.35 24.12
N LEU A 643 4.77 -77.73 25.30
CA LEU A 643 4.76 -78.40 26.60
C LEU A 643 3.44 -79.15 26.82
N GLY A 644 2.30 -78.55 26.44
CA GLY A 644 0.99 -79.20 26.47
C GLY A 644 0.93 -80.43 25.56
N ALA A 645 1.51 -80.35 24.35
CA ALA A 645 1.62 -81.49 23.44
C ALA A 645 2.52 -82.62 23.99
N ALA A 646 3.53 -82.29 24.80
CA ALA A 646 4.37 -83.27 25.49
C ALA A 646 3.66 -83.91 26.69
N HIS A 647 2.89 -83.14 27.48
CA HIS A 647 2.08 -83.67 28.58
C HIS A 647 1.00 -84.64 28.08
N ALA A 648 0.23 -84.27 27.06
CA ALA A 648 -0.84 -85.11 26.52
C ALA A 648 -0.34 -86.49 26.03
N ASN A 649 0.88 -86.58 25.48
CA ASN A 649 1.50 -87.84 25.06
C ASN A 649 2.00 -88.73 26.22
N LEU A 650 2.27 -88.15 27.39
CA LEU A 650 2.72 -88.87 28.58
C LEU A 650 1.52 -89.31 29.42
N GLU A 651 0.54 -88.43 29.57
CA GLU A 651 -0.75 -88.66 30.22
C GLU A 651 -1.50 -89.82 29.56
N THR A 652 -1.63 -89.83 28.22
CA THR A 652 -2.32 -90.90 27.46
C THR A 652 -1.69 -92.29 27.56
N LYS A 653 -0.43 -92.43 28.01
CA LYS A 653 0.19 -93.74 28.28
C LYS A 653 0.13 -94.14 29.76
N GLN A 654 -0.08 -93.18 30.67
CA GLN A 654 -0.32 -93.48 32.07
C GLN A 654 -1.81 -93.76 32.35
N THR A 655 -2.73 -93.11 31.64
CA THR A 655 -4.18 -93.34 31.78
C THR A 655 -4.58 -94.77 31.39
N GLU A 656 -4.09 -95.33 30.27
CA GLU A 656 -4.49 -96.67 29.81
C GLU A 656 -4.32 -97.78 30.87
N ALA A 657 -3.26 -97.71 31.69
CA ALA A 657 -2.99 -98.69 32.75
C ALA A 657 -3.78 -98.42 34.03
N GLU A 658 -4.03 -97.15 34.37
CA GLU A 658 -4.68 -96.75 35.61
C GLU A 658 -6.21 -96.65 35.49
N GLN A 659 -6.73 -96.45 34.28
CA GLN A 659 -8.16 -96.27 33.98
C GLN A 659 -8.97 -97.53 34.30
N LEU A 660 -8.50 -98.71 33.91
CA LEU A 660 -9.18 -99.99 34.22
C LEU A 660 -9.27 -100.27 35.74
N ALA A 661 -8.33 -99.78 36.53
CA ALA A 661 -8.35 -99.90 38.00
C ALA A 661 -9.18 -98.80 38.67
N ARG A 662 -9.22 -97.58 38.08
CA ARG A 662 -9.94 -96.43 38.63
C ARG A 662 -11.40 -96.38 38.23
N GLU A 663 -11.83 -96.85 37.05
CA GLU A 663 -13.22 -96.69 36.58
C GLU A 663 -14.28 -97.31 37.51
N LEU A 664 -13.91 -98.34 38.30
CA LEU A 664 -14.77 -98.91 39.34
C LEU A 664 -14.81 -98.02 40.61
N ALA A 665 -13.66 -97.68 41.20
CA ALA A 665 -13.60 -96.90 42.45
C ALA A 665 -13.90 -95.40 42.28
N ALA A 666 -13.66 -94.85 41.09
CA ALA A 666 -13.85 -93.44 40.80
C ALA A 666 -15.31 -93.10 40.52
N ARG A 667 -16.17 -94.03 40.08
CA ARG A 667 -17.61 -93.73 39.88
C ARG A 667 -18.35 -93.43 41.17
N GLU A 668 -17.97 -94.08 42.27
CA GLU A 668 -18.54 -93.82 43.60
C GLU A 668 -18.00 -92.48 44.12
N LYS A 669 -16.67 -92.32 44.15
CA LYS A 669 -16.02 -91.09 44.66
C LYS A 669 -16.27 -89.84 43.80
N ALA A 670 -16.50 -89.99 42.50
CA ALA A 670 -16.79 -88.85 41.62
C ALA A 670 -18.17 -88.26 41.89
N ASN A 671 -19.17 -89.03 42.33
CA ASN A 671 -20.48 -88.48 42.69
C ASN A 671 -20.39 -87.59 43.95
N GLU A 672 -19.58 -87.99 44.95
CA GLU A 672 -19.28 -87.18 46.14
C GLU A 672 -18.38 -85.97 45.81
N GLY A 673 -17.45 -86.14 44.86
CA GLY A 673 -16.62 -85.06 44.34
C GLY A 673 -17.40 -84.04 43.51
N LEU A 674 -18.44 -84.46 42.77
CA LEU A 674 -19.23 -83.57 41.92
C LEU A 674 -20.12 -82.64 42.75
N THR A 675 -20.71 -83.13 43.85
CA THR A 675 -21.53 -82.29 44.74
C THR A 675 -20.69 -81.24 45.47
N LEU A 676 -19.54 -81.62 46.02
CA LEU A 676 -18.59 -80.65 46.60
C LEU A 676 -18.04 -79.68 45.54
N SER A 677 -17.69 -80.18 44.34
CA SER A 677 -17.24 -79.32 43.24
C SER A 677 -18.35 -78.39 42.72
N MET A 678 -19.62 -78.76 42.84
CA MET A 678 -20.74 -77.85 42.53
C MET A 678 -20.89 -76.80 43.62
N GLN A 679 -20.84 -77.15 44.91
CA GLN A 679 -20.88 -76.16 45.99
C GLN A 679 -19.70 -75.16 45.93
N GLU A 680 -18.47 -75.65 45.68
CA GLU A 680 -17.32 -74.75 45.45
C GLU A 680 -17.50 -73.86 44.21
N ARG A 681 -18.19 -74.34 43.17
CA ARG A 681 -18.42 -73.58 41.94
C ARG A 681 -19.57 -72.59 42.07
N GLU A 682 -20.59 -72.90 42.86
CA GLU A 682 -21.66 -72.00 43.27
C GLU A 682 -21.11 -70.90 44.20
N GLN A 683 -20.25 -71.25 45.17
CA GLN A 683 -19.55 -70.27 46.00
C GLN A 683 -18.66 -69.35 45.16
N ARG A 684 -17.80 -69.90 44.28
CA ARG A 684 -16.97 -69.10 43.36
C ARG A 684 -17.80 -68.29 42.36
N LEU A 685 -19.03 -68.70 42.04
CA LEU A 685 -19.97 -67.91 41.26
C LEU A 685 -20.57 -66.76 42.09
N SER A 686 -20.87 -66.95 43.38
CA SER A 686 -21.26 -65.86 44.30
C SER A 686 -20.12 -64.83 44.42
N GLU A 687 -18.91 -65.30 44.73
CA GLU A 687 -17.71 -64.47 44.83
C GLU A 687 -17.42 -63.72 43.51
N ALA A 688 -17.64 -64.37 42.36
CA ALA A 688 -17.49 -63.72 41.04
C ALA A 688 -18.63 -62.75 40.69
N VAL A 689 -19.85 -62.94 41.22
CA VAL A 689 -20.96 -61.99 41.10
C VAL A 689 -20.73 -60.77 41.99
N GLU A 690 -20.34 -60.97 43.24
CA GLU A 690 -19.96 -59.90 44.18
C GLU A 690 -18.76 -59.10 43.65
N ALA A 691 -17.72 -59.78 43.14
CA ALA A 691 -16.60 -59.12 42.47
C ALA A 691 -17.04 -58.36 41.20
N LYS A 692 -17.97 -58.91 40.41
CA LYS A 692 -18.54 -58.22 39.24
C LYS A 692 -19.33 -56.98 39.65
N GLU A 693 -20.08 -57.01 40.75
CA GLU A 693 -20.81 -55.84 41.28
C GLU A 693 -19.85 -54.78 41.85
N GLY A 694 -18.73 -55.21 42.45
CA GLY A 694 -17.60 -54.34 42.81
C GLY A 694 -16.94 -53.69 41.59
N PHE A 695 -16.72 -54.45 40.51
CA PHE A 695 -16.20 -53.90 39.25
C PHE A 695 -17.22 -53.02 38.53
N GLN A 696 -18.51 -53.30 38.62
CA GLN A 696 -19.58 -52.49 38.04
C GLN A 696 -19.67 -51.13 38.76
N THR A 697 -19.68 -51.13 40.09
CA THR A 697 -19.69 -49.89 40.89
C THR A 697 -18.40 -49.08 40.70
N ALA A 698 -17.23 -49.72 40.61
CA ALA A 698 -15.98 -49.04 40.25
C ALA A 698 -15.98 -48.48 38.80
N LEU A 699 -16.60 -49.18 37.84
CA LEU A 699 -16.77 -48.70 36.46
C LEU A 699 -17.72 -47.50 36.40
N ASP A 700 -18.80 -47.52 37.16
CA ASP A 700 -19.77 -46.42 37.26
C ASP A 700 -19.13 -45.20 37.95
N GLU A 701 -18.31 -45.40 38.99
CA GLU A 701 -17.52 -44.33 39.63
C GLU A 701 -16.48 -43.74 38.66
N VAL A 702 -15.69 -44.56 37.96
CA VAL A 702 -14.74 -44.08 36.94
C VAL A 702 -15.47 -43.37 35.79
N THR A 703 -16.69 -43.78 35.45
CA THR A 703 -17.53 -43.11 34.45
C THR A 703 -18.01 -41.74 34.96
N LEU A 704 -18.36 -41.62 36.23
CA LEU A 704 -18.71 -40.35 36.87
C LEU A 704 -17.50 -39.41 36.95
N GLN A 705 -16.33 -39.92 37.35
CA GLN A 705 -15.06 -39.18 37.36
C GLN A 705 -14.68 -38.69 35.94
N LEU A 706 -14.90 -39.52 34.91
CA LEU A 706 -14.70 -39.14 33.50
C LEU A 706 -15.69 -38.05 33.03
N GLN A 707 -16.93 -38.05 33.53
CA GLN A 707 -17.88 -36.97 33.25
C GLN A 707 -17.46 -35.65 33.91
N HIS A 708 -17.04 -35.68 35.19
CA HIS A 708 -16.48 -34.50 35.86
C HIS A 708 -15.21 -33.98 35.17
N ALA A 709 -14.31 -34.87 34.75
CA ALA A 709 -13.11 -34.49 33.99
C ALA A 709 -13.45 -33.78 32.67
N ARG A 710 -14.49 -34.24 31.95
CA ARG A 710 -14.97 -33.59 30.71
C ARG A 710 -15.62 -32.23 30.95
N LEU A 711 -16.35 -32.06 32.06
CA LEU A 711 -16.89 -30.75 32.45
C LEU A 711 -15.76 -29.77 32.75
N ALA A 712 -14.76 -30.18 33.54
CA ALA A 712 -13.56 -29.39 33.80
C ALA A 712 -12.74 -29.09 32.51
N GLU A 713 -12.69 -30.02 31.55
CA GLU A 713 -12.08 -29.81 30.22
C GLU A 713 -12.87 -28.79 29.37
N GLY A 714 -14.19 -28.68 29.58
CA GLY A 714 -15.05 -27.66 29.00
C GLY A 714 -14.82 -26.28 29.63
N GLU A 715 -14.79 -26.21 30.97
CA GLU A 715 -14.48 -24.99 31.73
C GLU A 715 -13.08 -24.46 31.37
N LEU A 716 -12.08 -25.34 31.26
CA LEU A 716 -10.73 -24.98 30.84
C LEU A 716 -10.63 -24.54 29.37
N ARG A 717 -11.51 -25.04 28.48
CA ARG A 717 -11.64 -24.49 27.11
C ARG A 717 -12.22 -23.08 27.15
N ALA A 718 -13.36 -22.88 27.81
CA ALA A 718 -14.00 -21.57 27.89
C ALA A 718 -13.08 -20.52 28.56
N ALA A 719 -12.37 -20.90 29.62
CA ALA A 719 -11.37 -20.04 30.26
C ALA A 719 -10.20 -19.71 29.32
N ARG A 720 -9.71 -20.67 28.52
CA ARG A 720 -8.64 -20.45 27.53
C ARG A 720 -9.09 -19.58 26.35
N GLU A 721 -10.33 -19.72 25.91
CA GLU A 721 -10.94 -18.93 24.84
C GLU A 721 -11.11 -17.47 25.29
N LEU A 722 -11.66 -17.25 26.48
CA LEU A 722 -11.70 -15.94 27.14
C LEU A 722 -10.31 -15.30 27.28
N LEU A 723 -9.29 -16.08 27.65
CA LEU A 723 -7.90 -15.59 27.76
C LEU A 723 -7.28 -15.27 26.38
N ALA A 724 -7.67 -15.99 25.32
CA ALA A 724 -7.26 -15.68 23.96
C ALA A 724 -7.90 -14.38 23.45
N ASP A 725 -9.19 -14.16 23.74
CA ASP A 725 -9.88 -12.90 23.42
C ASP A 725 -9.29 -11.71 24.19
N GLN A 726 -8.98 -11.89 25.48
CA GLN A 726 -8.27 -10.88 26.27
C GLN A 726 -6.88 -10.58 25.72
N LEU A 727 -6.14 -11.61 25.25
CA LEU A 727 -4.84 -11.43 24.60
C LEU A 727 -4.98 -10.72 23.24
N ALA A 728 -6.03 -11.01 22.47
CA ALA A 728 -6.32 -10.33 21.21
C ALA A 728 -6.66 -8.85 21.44
N ALA A 729 -7.51 -8.54 22.43
CA ALA A 729 -7.85 -7.17 22.83
C ALA A 729 -6.61 -6.40 23.35
N ALA A 730 -5.76 -7.05 24.16
CA ALA A 730 -4.52 -6.45 24.65
C ALA A 730 -3.52 -6.18 23.51
N ASN A 731 -3.43 -7.06 22.51
CA ASN A 731 -2.61 -6.83 21.32
C ASN A 731 -3.18 -5.71 20.43
N ALA A 732 -4.50 -5.61 20.28
CA ALA A 732 -5.14 -4.49 19.57
C ALA A 732 -4.86 -3.14 20.25
N ALA A 733 -5.01 -3.08 21.59
CA ALA A 733 -4.66 -1.89 22.38
C ALA A 733 -3.17 -1.55 22.26
N LYS A 734 -2.28 -2.55 22.32
CA LYS A 734 -0.84 -2.37 22.11
C LYS A 734 -0.51 -1.84 20.72
N THR A 735 -1.17 -2.31 19.66
CA THR A 735 -0.96 -1.77 18.31
C THR A 735 -1.50 -0.36 18.14
N SER A 736 -2.61 0.00 18.80
CA SER A 736 -3.09 1.40 18.86
C SER A 736 -2.06 2.31 19.52
N LEU A 737 -1.54 1.91 20.69
CA LEU A 737 -0.51 2.67 21.41
C LEU A 737 0.80 2.80 20.63
N ILE A 738 1.19 1.80 19.84
CA ILE A 738 2.35 1.88 18.94
C ILE A 738 2.10 2.88 17.79
N ALA A 739 0.89 2.90 17.22
CA ALA A 739 0.52 3.87 16.19
C ALA A 739 0.45 5.30 16.75
N GLU A 740 -0.09 5.50 17.96
CA GLU A 740 -0.09 6.78 18.67
C GLU A 740 1.33 7.25 19.02
N LEU A 741 2.23 6.34 19.45
CA LEU A 741 3.63 6.65 19.72
C LEU A 741 4.38 7.04 18.42
N ALA A 742 4.12 6.36 17.31
CA ALA A 742 4.71 6.69 16.02
C ALA A 742 4.20 8.04 15.50
N ALA A 743 2.89 8.30 15.59
CA ALA A 743 2.28 9.58 15.20
C ALA A 743 2.81 10.75 16.06
N THR A 744 2.97 10.55 17.37
CA THR A 744 3.54 11.59 18.26
C THR A 744 5.05 11.79 18.03
N SER A 745 5.83 10.75 17.72
CA SER A 745 7.24 10.91 17.28
C SER A 745 7.33 11.74 16.00
N ALA A 746 6.52 11.43 14.99
CA ALA A 746 6.48 12.18 13.73
C ALA A 746 6.07 13.65 13.93
N VAL A 747 5.17 13.95 14.88
CA VAL A 747 4.82 15.34 15.27
C VAL A 747 5.99 16.04 15.97
N VAL A 748 6.76 15.34 16.82
CA VAL A 748 7.95 15.91 17.48
C VAL A 748 9.07 16.17 16.46
N GLU A 749 9.30 15.26 15.52
CA GLU A 749 10.28 15.44 14.43
C GLU A 749 9.86 16.59 13.49
N ALA A 750 8.57 16.69 13.15
CA ALA A 750 8.03 17.78 12.34
C ALA A 750 8.05 19.16 13.06
N THR A 751 7.90 19.20 14.39
CA THR A 751 8.05 20.46 15.14
C THR A 751 9.53 20.83 15.35
N ALA A 752 10.43 19.87 15.52
CA ALA A 752 11.88 20.10 15.53
C ALA A 752 12.38 20.65 14.18
N ALA A 753 11.92 20.09 13.06
CA ALA A 753 12.24 20.59 11.72
C ALA A 753 11.73 22.03 11.50
N LYS A 754 10.50 22.34 11.92
CA LYS A 754 9.94 23.71 11.86
C LYS A 754 10.65 24.69 12.79
N LEU A 755 11.15 24.24 13.94
CA LEU A 755 11.97 25.06 14.83
C LEU A 755 13.32 25.39 14.16
N GLN A 756 14.00 24.40 13.58
CA GLN A 756 15.25 24.61 12.85
C GLN A 756 15.07 25.50 11.61
N GLU A 757 13.95 25.36 10.89
CA GLU A 757 13.57 26.28 9.81
C GLU A 757 13.38 27.71 10.35
N SER A 758 12.61 27.88 11.43
CA SER A 758 12.40 29.17 12.10
C SER A 758 13.72 29.80 12.53
N GLU A 759 14.61 29.07 13.20
CA GLU A 759 15.96 29.53 13.58
C GLU A 759 16.80 29.97 12.37
N SER A 760 16.70 29.24 11.25
CA SER A 760 17.37 29.63 10.01
C SER A 760 16.80 30.91 9.40
N THR A 761 15.48 31.13 9.50
CA THR A 761 14.84 32.38 9.06
C THR A 761 15.15 33.54 10.00
N GLU A 762 15.24 33.33 11.31
CA GLU A 762 15.69 34.36 12.26
C GLU A 762 17.14 34.75 11.97
N ALA A 763 18.04 33.76 11.80
CA ALA A 763 19.43 34.02 11.45
C ALA A 763 19.56 34.83 10.13
N ARG A 764 18.77 34.47 9.11
CA ARG A 764 18.70 35.23 7.85
C ARG A 764 18.18 36.64 8.07
N LEU A 765 17.03 36.82 8.71
CA LEU A 765 16.43 38.13 8.99
C LEU A 765 17.36 39.01 9.82
N LYS A 766 18.14 38.42 10.73
CA LYS A 766 19.17 39.10 11.54
C LYS A 766 20.34 39.58 10.68
N THR A 767 20.81 38.78 9.71
CA THR A 767 21.80 39.25 8.73
C THR A 767 21.25 40.28 7.75
N GLU A 768 19.95 40.22 7.42
CA GLU A 768 19.29 41.21 6.56
C GLU A 768 19.07 42.53 7.31
N ALA A 769 18.77 42.47 8.61
CA ALA A 769 18.68 43.62 9.51
C ALA A 769 20.04 44.32 9.69
N THR A 770 21.12 43.57 9.98
CA THR A 770 22.46 44.19 10.07
C THR A 770 22.94 44.74 8.71
N GLY A 771 22.56 44.11 7.61
CA GLY A 771 22.75 44.65 6.26
C GLY A 771 22.05 46.01 6.06
N ARG A 772 20.76 46.10 6.43
CA ARG A 772 20.01 47.37 6.40
C ARG A 772 20.55 48.41 7.37
N ASP A 773 21.02 48.04 8.57
CA ASP A 773 21.67 48.97 9.49
C ASP A 773 22.96 49.55 8.92
N CYS A 774 23.77 48.74 8.21
CA CYS A 774 24.94 49.23 7.47
C CYS A 774 24.53 50.19 6.33
N GLU A 775 23.48 49.87 5.58
CA GLU A 775 22.94 50.75 4.52
C GLU A 775 22.40 52.07 5.11
N ILE A 776 21.66 52.02 6.22
CA ILE A 776 21.17 53.20 6.95
C ILE A 776 22.33 54.04 7.48
N GLN A 777 23.41 53.43 7.98
CA GLN A 777 24.61 54.18 8.37
C GLN A 777 25.32 54.81 7.17
N GLN A 778 25.42 54.11 6.03
CA GLN A 778 25.98 54.66 4.80
C GLN A 778 25.15 55.83 4.27
N LEU A 779 23.82 55.72 4.28
CA LEU A 779 22.90 56.80 3.92
C LEU A 779 22.99 57.99 4.89
N ARG A 780 23.17 57.76 6.20
CA ARG A 780 23.44 58.83 7.18
C ARG A 780 24.76 59.55 6.93
N VAL A 781 25.82 58.83 6.54
CA VAL A 781 27.11 59.42 6.13
C VAL A 781 26.94 60.26 4.86
N GLN A 782 26.32 59.72 3.81
CA GLN A 782 26.04 60.46 2.56
C GLN A 782 25.14 61.68 2.79
N LEU A 783 24.16 61.57 3.69
CA LEU A 783 23.31 62.70 4.09
C LEU A 783 24.15 63.76 4.82
N GLY A 784 25.04 63.37 5.74
CA GLY A 784 26.01 64.26 6.37
C GLY A 784 26.93 64.97 5.38
N GLU A 785 27.52 64.23 4.44
CA GLU A 785 28.30 64.80 3.32
C GLU A 785 27.48 65.73 2.43
N SER A 786 26.16 65.49 2.30
CA SER A 786 25.26 66.38 1.56
C SER A 786 24.96 67.67 2.33
N MET A 787 24.71 67.58 3.65
CA MET A 787 24.54 68.75 4.52
C MET A 787 25.82 69.58 4.59
N GLU A 788 27.00 68.95 4.66
CA GLU A 788 28.29 69.66 4.66
C GLU A 788 28.55 70.35 3.31
N ARG A 789 28.13 69.75 2.19
CA ARG A 789 28.18 70.39 0.86
C ARG A 789 27.20 71.56 0.74
N VAL A 790 25.97 71.42 1.23
CA VAL A 790 25.00 72.52 1.31
C VAL A 790 25.57 73.65 2.16
N HIS A 791 26.09 73.35 3.35
CA HIS A 791 26.65 74.37 4.24
C HIS A 791 27.90 75.06 3.65
N LYS A 792 28.76 74.34 2.93
CA LYS A 792 29.86 74.94 2.16
C LYS A 792 29.35 75.84 1.02
N MET A 793 28.22 75.52 0.39
CA MET A 793 27.58 76.39 -0.60
C MET A 793 26.88 77.60 0.04
N GLU A 794 26.26 77.47 1.20
CA GLU A 794 25.72 78.58 1.99
C GLU A 794 26.83 79.56 2.40
N GLN A 795 27.95 79.05 2.91
CA GLN A 795 29.14 79.86 3.24
C GLN A 795 29.72 80.55 1.99
N ALA A 796 29.80 79.85 0.85
CA ALA A 796 30.26 80.43 -0.40
C ALA A 796 29.29 81.48 -0.97
N LEU A 797 27.98 81.29 -0.81
CA LEU A 797 26.95 82.25 -1.19
C LEU A 797 27.05 83.50 -0.32
N ALA A 798 27.09 83.36 1.01
CA ALA A 798 27.25 84.48 1.94
C ALA A 798 28.57 85.25 1.71
N ALA A 799 29.66 84.56 1.36
CA ALA A 799 30.92 85.19 0.98
C ALA A 799 30.83 85.94 -0.37
N ALA A 800 30.08 85.40 -1.34
CA ALA A 800 29.81 86.07 -2.60
C ALA A 800 28.89 87.29 -2.42
N GLU A 801 27.85 87.20 -1.59
CA GLU A 801 26.94 88.30 -1.24
C GLU A 801 27.68 89.42 -0.49
N ALA A 802 28.54 89.07 0.48
CA ALA A 802 29.41 90.03 1.15
C ALA A 802 30.36 90.74 0.18
N LYS A 803 30.92 89.99 -0.79
CA LYS A 803 31.73 90.59 -1.87
C LYS A 803 30.90 91.51 -2.76
N TYR A 804 29.72 91.10 -3.23
CA TYR A 804 28.85 91.96 -4.03
C TYR A 804 28.40 93.20 -3.25
N GLY A 805 28.17 93.10 -1.94
CA GLY A 805 27.94 94.25 -1.06
C GLY A 805 29.12 95.22 -1.04
N SER A 806 30.36 94.70 -0.98
CA SER A 806 31.59 95.50 -1.09
C SER A 806 31.72 96.16 -2.47
N ASP A 807 31.54 95.41 -3.56
CA ASP A 807 31.55 95.92 -4.95
C ASP A 807 30.48 97.01 -5.16
N ILE A 808 29.31 96.88 -4.54
CA ILE A 808 28.23 97.89 -4.58
C ILE A 808 28.62 99.13 -3.78
N ALA A 809 29.22 98.97 -2.59
CA ALA A 809 29.69 100.08 -1.78
C ALA A 809 30.84 100.86 -2.45
N GLU A 810 31.76 100.17 -3.13
CA GLU A 810 32.81 100.78 -3.94
C GLU A 810 32.23 101.52 -5.15
N ARG A 811 31.28 100.92 -5.88
CA ARG A 811 30.58 101.60 -6.97
C ARG A 811 29.80 102.81 -6.49
N ALA A 812 29.24 102.77 -5.28
CA ALA A 812 28.56 103.90 -4.66
C ALA A 812 29.54 105.03 -4.27
N SER A 813 30.72 104.71 -3.70
CA SER A 813 31.72 105.73 -3.37
C SER A 813 32.36 106.35 -4.62
N VAL A 814 32.66 105.55 -5.64
CA VAL A 814 33.08 106.03 -6.97
C VAL A 814 32.01 106.91 -7.62
N ARG A 815 30.73 106.53 -7.51
CA ARG A 815 29.62 107.36 -7.99
C ARG A 815 29.54 108.70 -7.26
N ILE A 816 29.63 108.71 -5.93
CA ILE A 816 29.63 109.95 -5.12
C ILE A 816 30.83 110.83 -5.48
N ALA A 817 32.01 110.25 -5.71
CA ALA A 817 33.18 110.98 -6.18
C ALA A 817 32.99 111.58 -7.59
N LEU A 818 32.38 110.84 -8.52
CA LEU A 818 32.02 111.33 -9.85
C LEU A 818 30.97 112.44 -9.80
N GLU A 819 29.93 112.31 -8.96
CA GLU A 819 28.91 113.33 -8.76
C GLU A 819 29.50 114.60 -8.11
N GLY A 820 30.45 114.45 -7.17
CA GLY A 820 31.23 115.55 -6.61
C GLY A 820 32.15 116.26 -7.62
N MET A 821 32.85 115.51 -8.47
CA MET A 821 33.63 116.09 -9.57
C MET A 821 32.75 116.80 -10.60
N LEU A 822 31.58 116.25 -10.93
CA LEU A 822 30.60 116.92 -11.80
C LEU A 822 30.04 118.19 -11.17
N ALA A 823 29.85 118.23 -9.85
CA ALA A 823 29.48 119.46 -9.14
C ALA A 823 30.59 120.51 -9.19
N SER A 824 31.86 120.11 -9.00
CA SER A 824 33.03 121.00 -9.15
C SER A 824 33.13 121.57 -10.56
N VAL A 825 33.02 120.72 -11.59
CA VAL A 825 33.06 121.14 -13.00
C VAL A 825 31.89 122.07 -13.35
N ARG A 826 30.70 121.86 -12.77
CA ARG A 826 29.58 122.82 -12.90
C ARG A 826 29.92 124.17 -12.26
N GLY A 827 30.49 124.18 -11.05
CA GLY A 827 30.94 125.41 -10.39
C GLY A 827 32.00 126.16 -11.20
N ASP A 828 32.96 125.45 -11.81
CA ASP A 828 33.94 126.06 -12.72
C ASP A 828 33.31 126.56 -14.03
N VAL A 829 32.32 125.87 -14.59
CA VAL A 829 31.57 126.34 -15.77
C VAL A 829 30.72 127.58 -15.43
N GLU A 830 30.04 127.60 -14.29
CA GLU A 830 29.28 128.77 -13.81
C GLU A 830 30.20 129.96 -13.56
N ARG A 831 31.36 129.73 -12.93
CA ARG A 831 32.41 130.74 -12.73
C ARG A 831 32.96 131.27 -14.06
N LEU A 832 33.34 130.41 -15.00
CA LEU A 832 33.79 130.81 -16.34
C LEU A 832 32.70 131.53 -17.13
N THR A 833 31.42 131.19 -16.92
CA THR A 833 30.29 131.90 -17.54
C THR A 833 30.11 133.30 -16.94
N ALA A 834 30.29 133.47 -15.63
CA ALA A 834 30.29 134.77 -14.97
C ALA A 834 31.50 135.63 -15.39
N GLU A 835 32.70 135.03 -15.50
CA GLU A 835 33.90 135.68 -16.04
C GLU A 835 33.69 136.11 -17.50
N LEU A 836 33.04 135.28 -18.33
CA LEU A 836 32.69 135.61 -19.72
C LEU A 836 31.66 136.75 -19.80
N ILE A 837 30.61 136.74 -18.96
CA ILE A 837 29.62 137.83 -18.90
C ILE A 837 30.29 139.13 -18.49
N SER A 838 31.14 139.11 -17.46
CA SER A 838 31.89 140.30 -17.04
C SER A 838 32.85 140.80 -18.13
N ALA A 839 33.52 139.90 -18.87
CA ALA A 839 34.34 140.26 -20.02
C ALA A 839 33.50 140.89 -21.15
N GLN A 840 32.30 140.38 -21.40
CA GLN A 840 31.33 140.91 -22.36
C GLN A 840 30.86 142.32 -21.96
N GLU A 841 30.55 142.56 -20.68
CA GLU A 841 30.18 143.86 -20.14
C GLU A 841 31.32 144.88 -20.24
N ASN A 842 32.54 144.50 -19.84
CA ASN A 842 33.74 145.31 -20.01
C ASN A 842 33.99 145.66 -21.50
N HIS A 843 33.78 144.71 -22.43
CA HIS A 843 33.88 144.95 -23.86
C HIS A 843 32.82 145.95 -24.36
N ASN A 844 31.55 145.80 -23.93
CA ASN A 844 30.47 146.72 -24.26
C ASN A 844 30.72 148.15 -23.71
N ASP A 845 31.36 148.27 -22.55
CA ASP A 845 31.72 149.57 -21.96
C ASP A 845 32.93 150.20 -22.67
N VAL A 846 33.93 149.41 -23.10
CA VAL A 846 35.02 149.88 -23.97
C VAL A 846 34.48 150.34 -25.33
N GLU A 847 33.57 149.59 -25.95
CA GLU A 847 32.88 150.07 -27.17
C GLU A 847 32.13 151.38 -26.92
N ARG A 848 31.43 151.52 -25.78
CA ARG A 848 30.69 152.74 -25.44
C ARG A 848 31.62 153.94 -25.28
N CYS A 849 32.77 153.77 -24.63
CA CYS A 849 33.82 154.78 -24.54
C CYS A 849 34.38 155.16 -25.92
N LEU A 850 34.75 154.18 -26.75
CA LEU A 850 35.27 154.42 -28.10
C LEU A 850 34.24 155.15 -28.99
N ARG A 851 32.95 154.78 -28.93
CA ARG A 851 31.88 155.50 -29.65
C ARG A 851 31.74 156.94 -29.16
N ASN A 852 31.92 157.21 -27.87
CA ASN A 852 31.89 158.56 -27.32
C ASN A 852 33.11 159.40 -27.72
N GLU A 853 34.32 158.82 -27.74
CA GLU A 853 35.52 159.49 -28.25
C GLU A 853 35.42 159.79 -29.74
N VAL A 854 34.98 158.84 -30.56
CA VAL A 854 34.74 159.05 -32.01
C VAL A 854 33.71 160.17 -32.23
N ARG A 855 32.68 160.27 -31.38
CA ARG A 855 31.71 161.37 -31.43
C ARG A 855 32.36 162.72 -31.13
N ALA A 856 33.12 162.82 -30.03
CA ALA A 856 33.85 164.05 -29.69
C ALA A 856 34.90 164.47 -30.75
N ILE A 857 35.55 163.50 -31.40
CA ILE A 857 36.45 163.73 -32.54
C ILE A 857 35.67 164.23 -33.77
N THR A 858 34.44 163.74 -33.98
CA THR A 858 33.56 164.21 -35.07
C THR A 858 33.07 165.64 -34.80
N ASP A 859 32.60 165.91 -33.58
CA ASP A 859 32.11 167.24 -33.17
C ASP A 859 33.23 168.30 -33.26
N THR A 860 34.46 167.95 -32.88
CA THR A 860 35.63 168.85 -33.01
C THR A 860 36.10 169.01 -34.46
N LEU A 861 36.00 167.97 -35.29
CA LEU A 861 36.26 168.04 -36.73
C LEU A 861 35.24 168.94 -37.46
N ASP A 862 33.96 168.84 -37.12
CA ASP A 862 32.90 169.65 -37.74
C ASP A 862 32.94 171.11 -37.26
N ALA A 863 33.31 171.35 -35.99
CA ALA A 863 33.66 172.69 -35.52
C ALA A 863 34.87 173.28 -36.29
N ALA A 864 35.87 172.47 -36.63
CA ALA A 864 37.00 172.88 -37.45
C ALA A 864 36.59 173.20 -38.91
N LYS A 865 35.70 172.39 -39.52
CA LYS A 865 35.12 172.68 -40.84
C LYS A 865 34.33 173.98 -40.85
N LEU A 866 33.49 174.23 -39.83
CA LEU A 866 32.72 175.47 -39.71
C LEU A 866 33.64 176.69 -39.63
N ARG A 867 34.76 176.57 -38.92
CA ARG A 867 35.81 177.59 -38.82
C ARG A 867 36.56 177.80 -40.14
N GLY A 868 36.81 176.71 -40.88
CA GLY A 868 37.36 176.75 -42.24
C GLY A 868 36.46 177.52 -43.20
N ASN A 869 35.15 177.18 -43.24
CA ASN A 869 34.18 177.84 -44.11
C ASN A 869 34.06 179.35 -43.85
N LEU A 870 34.19 179.79 -42.59
CA LEU A 870 34.24 181.22 -42.23
C LEU A 870 35.50 181.93 -42.76
N ILE A 871 36.64 181.24 -42.79
CA ILE A 871 37.90 181.76 -43.35
C ILE A 871 37.85 181.76 -44.88
N GLU A 872 37.26 180.74 -45.51
CA GLU A 872 37.06 180.65 -46.95
C GLU A 872 36.12 181.77 -47.44
N ALA A 873 35.03 182.05 -46.71
CA ALA A 873 34.14 183.18 -46.99
C ALA A 873 34.87 184.53 -46.87
N ALA A 874 35.62 184.76 -45.79
CA ALA A 874 36.42 185.97 -45.61
C ALA A 874 37.51 186.14 -46.68
N ARG A 875 38.04 185.03 -47.22
CA ARG A 875 39.00 185.02 -48.33
C ARG A 875 38.34 185.40 -49.65
N VAL A 876 37.15 184.87 -49.97
CA VAL A 876 36.39 185.28 -51.17
C VAL A 876 36.05 186.77 -51.10
N ASP A 877 35.59 187.25 -49.95
CA ASP A 877 35.27 188.67 -49.70
C ASP A 877 36.52 189.57 -49.74
N ALA A 878 37.73 189.02 -49.56
CA ALA A 878 39.00 189.74 -49.74
C ALA A 878 39.51 189.69 -51.19
N VAL A 879 39.25 188.61 -51.93
CA VAL A 879 39.61 188.48 -53.36
C VAL A 879 38.75 189.40 -54.22
N ALA A 880 37.43 189.49 -53.97
CA ALA A 880 36.55 190.42 -54.69
C ALA A 880 37.07 191.88 -54.59
N ARG A 881 37.34 192.35 -53.37
CA ARG A 881 37.92 193.69 -53.12
C ARG A 881 39.35 193.89 -53.65
N ALA A 882 40.06 192.83 -54.02
CA ALA A 882 41.32 192.94 -54.75
C ALA A 882 41.07 193.08 -56.26
N GLN A 883 40.09 192.35 -56.81
CA GLN A 883 39.72 192.42 -58.22
C GLN A 883 39.08 193.77 -58.60
N ASP A 884 38.25 194.35 -57.73
CA ASP A 884 37.72 195.72 -57.90
C ASP A 884 38.85 196.75 -58.09
N VAL A 885 39.95 196.60 -57.34
CA VAL A 885 41.14 197.47 -57.39
C VAL A 885 42.06 197.13 -58.58
N GLU A 886 42.07 195.88 -59.04
CA GLU A 886 42.74 195.49 -60.29
C GLU A 886 42.02 196.06 -61.52
N GLU A 887 40.69 196.17 -61.53
CA GLU A 887 39.94 196.87 -62.60
C GLU A 887 40.23 198.38 -62.61
N GLU A 888 40.21 199.07 -61.46
CA GLU A 888 40.62 200.49 -61.37
C GLU A 888 42.06 200.72 -61.87
N LEU A 889 42.98 199.79 -61.57
CA LEU A 889 44.36 199.85 -62.07
C LEU A 889 44.46 199.58 -63.57
N LEU A 890 43.61 198.73 -64.14
CA LEU A 890 43.57 198.48 -65.59
C LEU A 890 43.02 199.67 -66.37
N GLU A 891 42.00 200.39 -65.86
CA GLU A 891 41.55 201.65 -66.47
C GLU A 891 42.64 202.74 -66.41
N LEU A 892 43.32 202.88 -65.27
CA LEU A 892 44.45 203.79 -65.12
C LEU A 892 45.63 203.43 -66.05
N GLN A 893 45.86 202.13 -66.29
CA GLN A 893 46.92 201.68 -67.20
C GLN A 893 46.54 201.87 -68.68
N ALA A 894 45.28 201.66 -69.07
CA ALA A 894 44.79 201.98 -70.41
C ALA A 894 44.91 203.49 -70.73
N SER A 895 44.62 204.36 -69.75
CA SER A 895 44.84 205.81 -69.84
C SER A 895 46.33 206.14 -70.07
N LYS A 896 47.21 205.54 -69.25
CA LYS A 896 48.67 205.70 -69.35
C LYS A 896 49.26 205.18 -70.67
N ASP A 897 48.71 204.12 -71.23
CA ASP A 897 49.21 203.54 -72.49
C ASP A 897 48.84 204.39 -73.72
N ALA A 898 47.79 205.23 -73.64
CA ALA A 898 47.51 206.26 -74.65
C ALA A 898 48.56 207.39 -74.65
N ASP A 899 48.97 207.86 -73.47
CA ASP A 899 50.11 208.79 -73.33
C ASP A 899 51.42 208.13 -73.78
N ALA A 900 51.63 206.85 -73.44
CA ALA A 900 52.81 206.10 -73.85
C ALA A 900 52.90 205.90 -75.36
N ALA A 901 51.78 205.69 -76.07
CA ALA A 901 51.75 205.62 -77.54
C ALA A 901 52.20 206.94 -78.18
N THR A 902 51.78 208.08 -77.61
CA THR A 902 52.21 209.42 -78.05
C THR A 902 53.72 209.62 -77.85
N ILE A 903 54.28 209.09 -76.76
CA ILE A 903 55.73 209.11 -76.49
C ILE A 903 56.48 208.10 -77.38
N GLN A 904 55.90 206.96 -77.73
CA GLN A 904 56.52 205.95 -78.60
C GLN A 904 56.70 206.47 -80.03
N GLY A 905 55.79 207.31 -80.52
CA GLY A 905 55.95 208.03 -81.80
C GLY A 905 57.22 208.91 -81.87
N LEU A 906 57.66 209.47 -80.73
CA LEU A 906 58.95 210.18 -80.62
C LEU A 906 60.15 209.23 -80.53
N LYS A 907 59.92 207.97 -80.15
CA LYS A 907 60.92 206.95 -79.84
C LYS A 907 61.25 206.03 -81.01
N ASP A 908 60.30 205.83 -81.93
CA ASP A 908 60.52 205.02 -83.14
C ASP A 908 61.45 205.72 -84.14
N VAL A 909 61.39 207.06 -84.22
CA VAL A 909 62.40 207.90 -84.89
C VAL A 909 63.82 207.62 -84.35
N PHE A 910 63.93 207.40 -83.04
CA PHE A 910 65.21 207.11 -82.37
C PHE A 910 65.63 205.63 -82.49
N SER A 911 64.67 204.72 -82.64
CA SER A 911 64.92 203.27 -82.63
C SER A 911 65.44 202.75 -83.98
N GLN A 912 65.09 203.40 -85.10
CA GLN A 912 65.74 203.15 -86.40
C GLN A 912 67.26 203.36 -86.35
N LEU A 913 67.76 204.26 -85.49
CA LEU A 913 69.20 204.48 -85.32
C LEU A 913 69.90 203.29 -84.65
N LYS A 914 69.21 202.57 -83.75
CA LYS A 914 69.81 201.53 -82.89
C LYS A 914 69.68 200.11 -83.47
N ALA A 915 68.71 199.86 -84.35
CA ALA A 915 68.57 198.58 -85.07
C ALA A 915 69.77 198.25 -85.99
N THR A 916 70.70 199.18 -86.18
CA THR A 916 71.99 198.96 -86.84
C THR A 916 73.00 198.16 -86.01
N GLN A 917 72.78 197.95 -84.70
CA GLN A 917 73.78 197.37 -83.81
C GLN A 917 73.24 196.28 -82.86
N MET A 918 73.88 195.11 -82.96
CA MET A 918 74.08 194.16 -81.85
C MET A 918 72.85 193.41 -81.31
N GLN A 919 71.91 193.03 -82.19
CA GLN A 919 71.18 191.77 -82.01
C GLN A 919 70.85 191.15 -83.39
N SER A 920 71.62 190.24 -84.00
CA SER A 920 72.69 189.36 -83.45
C SER A 920 72.23 188.64 -82.18
N LEU A 921 71.15 187.87 -82.21
CA LEU A 921 71.04 186.63 -83.01
C LEU A 921 72.24 185.69 -82.79
N ALA A 922 72.40 185.28 -81.54
CA ALA A 922 72.62 183.89 -81.14
C ALA A 922 71.77 183.71 -79.86
N GLN A 923 70.60 183.05 -79.85
CA GLN A 923 70.31 181.69 -80.34
C GLN A 923 71.37 180.71 -79.83
N LEU A 924 71.22 180.33 -78.56
CA LEU A 924 72.02 179.33 -77.88
C LEU A 924 71.19 178.73 -76.72
N ASP A 925 70.32 177.78 -77.05
CA ASP A 925 69.42 177.09 -76.12
C ASP A 925 70.20 176.37 -75.01
N ASN A 926 69.82 176.58 -73.75
CA ASN A 926 70.63 176.17 -72.59
C ASN A 926 69.86 176.21 -71.24
N LYS A 927 70.25 175.35 -70.27
CA LYS A 927 70.00 175.41 -68.79
C LYS A 927 68.61 174.96 -68.22
N LEU A 928 68.40 174.52 -66.94
CA LEU A 928 69.22 174.00 -65.79
C LEU A 928 68.33 173.42 -64.61
N GLU A 929 68.93 172.63 -63.67
CA GLU A 929 68.72 172.54 -62.17
C GLU A 929 67.37 172.12 -61.47
N SER A 930 67.22 171.81 -60.14
CA SER A 930 68.03 171.06 -59.08
C SER A 930 67.33 170.92 -57.65
N THR A 931 67.86 170.10 -56.68
CA THR A 931 67.60 170.02 -55.16
C THR A 931 66.26 169.40 -54.61
N HIS A 932 65.91 169.08 -53.31
CA HIS A 932 66.47 168.76 -51.92
C HIS A 932 65.30 168.29 -50.95
N SER A 933 65.34 167.91 -49.63
CA SER A 933 66.29 167.20 -48.68
C SER A 933 65.73 167.04 -47.19
N SER A 934 66.08 165.96 -46.42
CA SER A 934 66.08 165.79 -44.90
C SER A 934 64.76 165.70 -44.03
N PRO A 935 64.73 165.37 -42.69
CA PRO A 935 65.49 164.38 -41.84
C PRO A 935 64.83 163.67 -40.56
N VAL A 936 65.12 162.36 -40.27
CA VAL A 936 65.49 161.75 -38.91
C VAL A 936 64.37 161.72 -37.77
N PRO A 937 64.42 161.26 -36.44
CA PRO A 937 65.27 160.38 -35.53
C PRO A 937 64.63 159.30 -34.53
N ARG A 938 65.44 158.31 -34.03
CA ARG A 938 65.54 157.70 -32.62
C ARG A 938 64.42 156.74 -32.00
N ARG A 939 64.54 155.99 -30.84
CA ARG A 939 65.63 155.24 -30.09
C ARG A 939 65.25 154.55 -28.69
N ARG A 940 65.45 153.21 -28.47
CA ARG A 940 65.70 152.40 -27.18
C ARG A 940 64.55 152.16 -26.12
N ALA A 941 64.59 151.29 -25.07
CA ALA A 941 65.24 149.98 -24.64
C ALA A 941 65.32 149.89 -23.06
N SER A 942 65.47 148.80 -22.24
CA SER A 942 65.36 147.30 -22.25
C SER A 942 65.97 146.67 -20.93
N LYS A 943 65.51 145.53 -20.33
CA LYS A 943 66.26 144.48 -19.49
C LYS A 943 65.34 143.53 -18.62
N VAL A 944 65.86 142.37 -18.13
CA VAL A 944 65.17 141.22 -17.44
C VAL A 944 66.07 140.49 -16.40
N PRO A 945 65.56 139.98 -15.24
CA PRO A 945 66.00 138.67 -14.67
C PRO A 945 65.02 137.87 -13.70
N ALA A 946 65.07 136.51 -13.73
CA ALA A 946 64.78 135.48 -12.67
C ALA A 946 63.40 135.40 -11.95
N GLY A 947 62.97 134.27 -11.34
CA GLY A 947 63.58 132.92 -11.13
C GLY A 947 62.57 131.87 -10.61
N SER A 948 63.03 130.64 -10.30
CA SER A 948 62.17 129.45 -10.05
C SER A 948 61.80 129.16 -8.60
N ALA A 949 60.62 128.56 -8.40
CA ALA A 949 60.36 127.45 -7.47
C ALA A 949 59.36 126.49 -8.12
#